data_AF-A0AAE0A8I9-F1
#
_entry.id   AF-A0AAE0A8I9-F1
#
_cell.length_a   1.000
_cell.length_b   1.000
_cell.length_c   1.000
_cell.angle_alpha   90.00
_cell.angle_beta   90.00
_cell.angle_gamma   90.00
#
_symmetry.space_group_name_H-M   'P 1'
#
loop_
_entity.id
_entity.type
_entity.pdbx_description
1 polymer ?
#
loop_
_entity_poly.entity_id
_entity_poly.type
_entity_poly.pdbx_seq_one_letter_code
_entity_poly.pdbx_strand_id
1 'polypeptide(L)'
;MGFYANPILPKFTLSICMLKLHDGYGLFVSLLVRIVNELYVKLVDSAKNQLIWVTKEMIDVLAVGFDGLLLCLLRQIVGGDFSDENIWLCSELVSLFLGKLGCLLEEEPFVLNGALYTFLRLLANHYRFSSNAKLDALKRVEIDFCVKMLREQFHLCLKIGRDLARLLQDLIEVPEFRAIWKDIVLNPKVFKTPGFSDISQLYHLRTSSRYFLLRITPEMESQLRFLLTHVKLGSQMRYQVWFAKKFLLGPERETLIVDIVRFICCGHHPSNEIIQSDVIPRWAVIGWLLTCCRKNYVEASVKLALFYDWLFFEETVDNIMNIEPAMLLMVCSIPKYIVMTHTLLDFLLLLVENYDLDRSDIIVKGVASAFGALVQKGVVHSLEVLTSCKELYPSLNEKLGRFLSGMKVGFPKESQPFYLSRHSSPTMSLPTLTPSPERQPTNIGEHGLTKSADACSSLIICESHMDSIESLIQNLGETIRNSSTMGLKTLEEVLFSLVRLGSQQPVKSPICLEVVSSKIAKEFELNGYKLFPPLEHIPDAPQCDDEIGSATALIICTFIFSQDERMQKMLLSWSKNGFPVGARLLSYASRLDQEADMMKTAMVDNNFEENNYSGMTLLTFHVDGYFSFLNGRKGDSSKSILCTSKIDKEFVAKLVDRAFTAYRCFLTYKRTNIHKEADTSMSKLLFSDLRLCSQWEKKRLKFLFGSIFRHLADLSISEEDIMKLIVSRLDHADLIDIQLEISLKKYSVFGENTEIVSHLIKKSLHWNCLEQHKFWGLIRTEFTVSKASGGKDYFGIFLLSRIRCKY
;
A
#
# COMPACT_ATOMS: atom_id res chain seq x y z
N MET A 1 -5.05 -1.95 0.59
CA MET A 1 -3.67 -1.80 1.13
C MET A 1 -3.44 -2.60 2.39
N GLY A 2 -4.09 -2.32 3.54
CA GLY A 2 -3.74 -2.93 4.84
C GLY A 2 -3.48 -4.45 4.87
N PHE A 3 -4.32 -5.26 4.22
CA PHE A 3 -4.14 -6.72 4.07
C PHE A 3 -2.78 -7.14 3.47
N TYR A 4 -2.24 -6.37 2.53
CA TYR A 4 -1.05 -6.75 1.76
C TYR A 4 0.28 -6.34 2.42
N ALA A 5 0.23 -5.47 3.43
CA ALA A 5 1.42 -4.87 4.04
C ALA A 5 1.91 -5.60 5.30
N ASN A 6 1.12 -6.50 5.88
CA ASN A 6 1.48 -7.17 7.13
C ASN A 6 0.79 -8.56 7.27
N PRO A 7 1.53 -9.67 7.33
CA PRO A 7 0.95 -11.02 7.33
C PRO A 7 0.21 -11.40 8.62
N ILE A 8 0.24 -10.57 9.66
CA ILE A 8 -0.35 -10.85 10.98
C ILE A 8 -1.71 -10.13 11.18
N LEU A 9 -2.07 -9.17 10.30
CA LEU A 9 -3.32 -8.40 10.38
C LEU A 9 -4.57 -8.87 9.57
N PRO A 10 -4.68 -10.07 8.92
CA PRO A 10 -5.74 -10.27 7.92
C PRO A 10 -7.15 -10.42 8.52
N LYS A 11 -7.32 -11.29 9.52
CA LYS A 11 -8.60 -11.58 10.20
C LYS A 11 -9.23 -10.34 10.85
N PHE A 12 -8.41 -9.41 11.34
CA PHE A 12 -8.87 -8.14 11.89
C PHE A 12 -9.49 -7.26 10.80
N THR A 13 -8.78 -7.10 9.68
CA THR A 13 -9.21 -6.22 8.59
C THR A 13 -10.46 -6.76 7.89
N LEU A 14 -10.59 -8.08 7.73
CA LEU A 14 -11.79 -8.72 7.17
C LEU A 14 -13.03 -8.51 8.07
N SER A 15 -12.85 -8.58 9.40
CA SER A 15 -13.92 -8.34 10.37
C SER A 15 -14.37 -6.86 10.43
N ILE A 16 -13.49 -5.90 10.11
CA ILE A 16 -13.88 -4.48 9.98
C ILE A 16 -14.72 -4.29 8.71
N CYS A 17 -14.44 -5.03 7.65
CA CYS A 17 -15.27 -5.04 6.44
C CYS A 17 -16.66 -5.64 6.69
N MET A 18 -16.79 -6.73 7.48
CA MET A 18 -18.10 -7.32 7.88
C MET A 18 -19.06 -6.27 8.46
N LEU A 19 -18.52 -5.27 9.17
CA LEU A 19 -19.29 -4.26 9.91
C LEU A 19 -19.56 -2.97 9.13
N LYS A 20 -19.15 -2.87 7.85
CA LYS A 20 -19.31 -1.64 7.03
C LYS A 20 -19.77 -1.86 5.59
N LEU A 21 -19.83 -3.11 5.11
CA LEU A 21 -20.12 -3.42 3.71
C LEU A 21 -21.57 -3.88 3.53
N HIS A 22 -22.44 -2.94 3.15
CA HIS A 22 -23.83 -3.20 2.77
C HIS A 22 -23.98 -3.84 1.37
N ASP A 23 -22.87 -4.01 0.64
CA ASP A 23 -22.81 -4.48 -0.76
C ASP A 23 -22.42 -5.97 -0.88
N GLY A 24 -22.45 -6.72 0.23
CA GLY A 24 -22.03 -8.13 0.25
C GLY A 24 -20.58 -8.34 -0.18
N TYR A 25 -19.69 -7.39 0.11
CA TYR A 25 -18.28 -7.34 -0.32
C TYR A 25 -18.01 -7.04 -1.80
N GLY A 26 -19.02 -6.79 -2.65
CA GLY A 26 -18.82 -6.62 -4.10
C GLY A 26 -17.74 -5.60 -4.51
N LEU A 27 -17.69 -4.43 -3.86
CA LEU A 27 -16.66 -3.42 -4.08
C LEU A 27 -15.27 -3.90 -3.64
N PHE A 28 -15.18 -4.64 -2.54
CA PHE A 28 -13.91 -5.18 -2.08
C PHE A 28 -13.41 -6.29 -3.03
N VAL A 29 -14.28 -7.21 -3.44
CA VAL A 29 -13.93 -8.26 -4.41
C VAL A 29 -13.56 -7.68 -5.77
N SER A 30 -14.27 -6.67 -6.28
CA SER A 30 -13.89 -6.00 -7.54
C SER A 30 -12.51 -5.31 -7.46
N LEU A 31 -12.13 -4.77 -6.30
CA LEU A 31 -10.78 -4.26 -6.06
C LEU A 31 -9.74 -5.38 -5.99
N LEU A 32 -10.05 -6.54 -5.40
CA LEU A 32 -9.18 -7.73 -5.44
C LEU A 32 -8.98 -8.19 -6.90
N VAL A 33 -10.07 -8.37 -7.66
CA VAL A 33 -10.06 -8.74 -9.09
C VAL A 33 -9.18 -7.79 -9.90
N ARG A 34 -9.28 -6.47 -9.68
CA ARG A 34 -8.43 -5.49 -10.36
C ARG A 34 -6.95 -5.65 -9.98
N ILE A 35 -6.63 -5.85 -8.70
CA ILE A 35 -5.26 -6.10 -8.24
C ILE A 35 -4.68 -7.38 -8.87
N VAL A 36 -5.49 -8.44 -8.99
CA VAL A 36 -5.08 -9.69 -9.67
C VAL A 36 -4.81 -9.46 -11.16
N ASN A 37 -5.68 -8.72 -11.86
CA ASN A 37 -5.53 -8.51 -13.31
C ASN A 37 -4.41 -7.53 -13.69
N GLU A 38 -4.20 -6.46 -12.91
CA GLU A 38 -3.30 -5.36 -13.26
C GLU A 38 -1.93 -5.41 -12.55
N LEU A 39 -1.86 -6.03 -11.37
CA LEU A 39 -0.73 -5.87 -10.44
C LEU A 39 -0.13 -7.18 -9.93
N TYR A 40 -0.71 -8.36 -10.19
CA TYR A 40 -0.26 -9.64 -9.60
C TYR A 40 1.26 -9.89 -9.74
N VAL A 41 1.80 -9.72 -10.96
CA VAL A 41 3.24 -9.90 -11.27
C VAL A 41 4.15 -8.90 -10.52
N LYS A 42 3.58 -7.81 -9.98
CA LYS A 42 4.29 -6.78 -9.19
C LYS A 42 4.08 -6.95 -7.68
N LEU A 43 3.29 -7.93 -7.23
CA LEU A 43 3.11 -8.20 -5.81
C LEU A 43 4.34 -8.89 -5.22
N VAL A 44 4.71 -8.52 -4.00
CA VAL A 44 5.68 -9.26 -3.18
C VAL A 44 5.05 -10.53 -2.64
N ASP A 45 5.86 -11.54 -2.31
CA ASP A 45 5.35 -12.88 -2.01
C ASP A 45 4.49 -12.94 -0.74
N SER A 46 4.75 -12.08 0.24
CA SER A 46 3.86 -11.88 1.39
C SER A 46 2.47 -11.37 0.97
N ALA A 47 2.40 -10.47 -0.02
CA ALA A 47 1.14 -9.97 -0.56
C ALA A 47 0.42 -11.02 -1.44
N LYS A 48 1.15 -11.88 -2.16
CA LYS A 48 0.57 -13.04 -2.88
C LYS A 48 -0.01 -14.07 -1.90
N ASN A 49 0.71 -14.42 -0.84
CA ASN A 49 0.20 -15.30 0.23
C ASN A 49 -1.07 -14.72 0.88
N GLN A 50 -1.08 -13.41 1.16
CA GLN A 50 -2.27 -12.75 1.73
C GLN A 50 -3.43 -12.62 0.75
N LEU A 51 -3.18 -12.49 -0.55
CA LEU A 51 -4.23 -12.53 -1.59
C LEU A 51 -4.95 -13.89 -1.60
N ILE A 52 -4.20 -14.99 -1.55
CA ILE A 52 -4.76 -16.35 -1.45
C ILE A 52 -5.53 -16.54 -0.14
N TRP A 53 -4.99 -16.08 0.99
CA TRP A 53 -5.70 -16.13 2.27
C TRP A 53 -7.02 -15.34 2.25
N VAL A 54 -7.00 -14.09 1.75
CA VAL A 54 -8.22 -13.27 1.63
C VAL A 54 -9.24 -13.98 0.73
N THR A 55 -8.80 -14.57 -0.39
CA THR A 55 -9.70 -15.29 -1.31
C THR A 55 -10.39 -16.47 -0.62
N LYS A 56 -9.68 -17.23 0.22
CA LYS A 56 -10.27 -18.33 1.01
C LYS A 56 -11.38 -17.82 1.94
N GLU A 57 -11.17 -16.69 2.61
CA GLU A 57 -12.18 -16.13 3.53
C GLU A 57 -13.27 -15.32 2.81
N MET A 58 -13.08 -14.90 1.56
CA MET A 58 -14.16 -14.36 0.70
C MET A 58 -15.16 -15.44 0.28
N ILE A 59 -14.71 -16.69 0.11
CA ILE A 59 -15.60 -17.85 -0.10
C ILE A 59 -16.36 -18.16 1.20
N ASP A 60 -15.68 -18.15 2.36
CA ASP A 60 -16.31 -18.44 3.66
C ASP A 60 -17.37 -17.41 4.11
N VAL A 61 -17.43 -16.23 3.48
CA VAL A 61 -18.50 -15.23 3.72
C VAL A 61 -19.43 -15.04 2.50
N LEU A 62 -19.30 -15.89 1.47
CA LEU A 62 -20.08 -15.82 0.21
C LEU A 62 -20.06 -14.42 -0.42
N ALA A 63 -18.87 -13.83 -0.51
CA ALA A 63 -18.66 -12.47 -1.02
C ALA A 63 -19.07 -12.33 -2.50
N VAL A 64 -19.92 -11.34 -2.81
CA VAL A 64 -20.47 -11.12 -4.16
C VAL A 64 -19.36 -11.02 -5.21
N GLY A 65 -19.34 -11.96 -6.16
CA GLY A 65 -18.34 -12.04 -7.24
C GLY A 65 -17.05 -12.80 -6.89
N PHE A 66 -17.01 -13.61 -5.82
CA PHE A 66 -15.83 -14.42 -5.48
C PHE A 66 -15.43 -15.41 -6.59
N ASP A 67 -16.39 -15.84 -7.41
CA ASP A 67 -16.19 -16.67 -8.60
C ASP A 67 -15.24 -15.97 -9.60
N GLY A 68 -15.46 -14.68 -9.89
CA GLY A 68 -14.66 -13.88 -10.79
C GLY A 68 -13.24 -13.68 -10.27
N LEU A 69 -13.08 -13.54 -8.95
CA LEU A 69 -11.77 -13.52 -8.30
C LEU A 69 -11.01 -14.85 -8.48
N LEU A 70 -11.70 -15.98 -8.30
CA LEU A 70 -11.13 -17.31 -8.51
C LEU A 70 -10.73 -17.56 -9.97
N LEU A 71 -11.55 -17.16 -10.94
CA LEU A 71 -11.20 -17.24 -12.36
C LEU A 71 -10.01 -16.34 -12.70
N CYS A 72 -9.96 -15.11 -12.16
CA CYS A 72 -8.82 -14.21 -12.33
C CYS A 72 -7.51 -14.73 -11.71
N LEU A 73 -7.58 -15.50 -10.62
CA LEU A 73 -6.42 -16.17 -10.02
C LEU A 73 -5.95 -17.37 -10.84
N LEU A 74 -6.86 -18.21 -11.33
CA LEU A 74 -6.54 -19.30 -12.27
C LEU A 74 -5.84 -18.77 -13.53
N ARG A 75 -6.23 -17.58 -14.02
CA ARG A 75 -5.59 -16.87 -15.14
C ARG A 75 -4.15 -16.42 -14.89
N GLN A 76 -3.67 -16.38 -13.64
CA GLN A 76 -2.27 -16.05 -13.36
C GLN A 76 -1.33 -17.26 -13.54
N ILE A 77 -1.86 -18.49 -13.52
CA ILE A 77 -1.03 -19.70 -13.67
C ILE A 77 -0.56 -19.84 -15.12
N VAL A 78 0.75 -19.69 -15.34
CA VAL A 78 1.36 -19.82 -16.67
C VAL A 78 1.57 -21.29 -17.05
N GLY A 79 1.22 -21.64 -18.29
CA GLY A 79 1.45 -22.98 -18.83
C GLY A 79 2.89 -23.17 -19.28
N GLY A 80 3.52 -24.29 -18.91
CA GLY A 80 4.93 -24.54 -19.20
C GLY A 80 5.91 -23.67 -18.39
N ASP A 81 5.47 -23.17 -17.22
CA ASP A 81 6.31 -22.43 -16.26
C ASP A 81 6.49 -23.26 -14.99
N PHE A 82 7.72 -23.74 -14.77
CA PHE A 82 8.10 -24.59 -13.65
C PHE A 82 8.84 -23.83 -12.54
N SER A 83 8.69 -22.51 -12.48
CA SER A 83 9.17 -21.71 -11.35
C SER A 83 8.46 -22.09 -10.04
N ASP A 84 9.19 -21.96 -8.92
CA ASP A 84 8.64 -22.26 -7.59
C ASP A 84 7.39 -21.41 -7.25
N GLU A 85 7.31 -20.17 -7.76
CA GLU A 85 6.10 -19.33 -7.59
C GLU A 85 4.90 -19.90 -8.35
N ASN A 86 5.06 -20.29 -9.62
CA ASN A 86 3.95 -20.81 -10.42
C ASN A 86 3.48 -22.17 -9.88
N ILE A 87 4.41 -23.05 -9.47
CA ILE A 87 4.10 -24.32 -8.81
C ILE A 87 3.40 -24.12 -7.45
N TRP A 88 3.84 -23.14 -6.65
CA TRP A 88 3.16 -22.75 -5.41
C TRP A 88 1.72 -22.28 -5.68
N LEU A 89 1.52 -21.42 -6.69
CA LEU A 89 0.19 -20.92 -7.03
C LEU A 89 -0.75 -22.03 -7.52
N CYS A 90 -0.26 -22.98 -8.34
CA CYS A 90 -1.00 -24.18 -8.70
C CYS A 90 -1.47 -24.93 -7.45
N SER A 91 -0.54 -25.20 -6.52
CA SER A 91 -0.77 -25.97 -5.30
C SER A 91 -1.79 -25.31 -4.37
N GLU A 92 -1.66 -24.00 -4.14
CA GLU A 92 -2.59 -23.25 -3.30
C GLU A 92 -4.00 -23.19 -3.89
N LEU A 93 -4.12 -22.98 -5.21
CA LEU A 93 -5.43 -22.90 -5.86
C LEU A 93 -6.10 -24.27 -5.98
N VAL A 94 -5.39 -25.35 -6.36
CA VAL A 94 -6.01 -26.69 -6.42
C VAL A 94 -6.43 -27.16 -5.02
N SER A 95 -5.62 -26.89 -3.99
CA SER A 95 -5.96 -27.19 -2.60
C SER A 95 -7.15 -26.37 -2.09
N LEU A 96 -7.29 -25.12 -2.54
CA LEU A 96 -8.47 -24.29 -2.28
C LEU A 96 -9.72 -24.90 -2.94
N PHE A 97 -9.67 -25.21 -4.23
CA PHE A 97 -10.81 -25.76 -4.97
C PHE A 97 -11.26 -27.12 -4.42
N LEU A 98 -10.31 -28.00 -4.06
CA LEU A 98 -10.59 -29.27 -3.43
C LEU A 98 -11.16 -29.11 -2.01
N GLY A 99 -10.56 -28.22 -1.20
CA GLY A 99 -10.95 -27.97 0.19
C GLY A 99 -12.27 -27.19 0.37
N LYS A 100 -12.71 -26.45 -0.66
CA LYS A 100 -14.00 -25.72 -0.69
C LYS A 100 -15.05 -26.38 -1.60
N LEU A 101 -14.77 -27.56 -2.16
CA LEU A 101 -15.55 -28.18 -3.23
C LEU A 101 -17.07 -28.25 -2.96
N GLY A 102 -17.51 -28.56 -1.73
CA GLY A 102 -18.93 -28.62 -1.37
C GLY A 102 -19.63 -27.26 -1.54
N CYS A 103 -19.14 -26.22 -0.85
CA CYS A 103 -19.62 -24.85 -0.98
C CYS A 103 -19.58 -24.36 -2.44
N LEU A 104 -18.52 -24.66 -3.18
CA LEU A 104 -18.41 -24.28 -4.59
C LEU A 104 -19.36 -25.06 -5.52
N LEU A 105 -19.85 -26.24 -5.13
CA LEU A 105 -20.89 -26.99 -5.87
C LEU A 105 -22.30 -26.47 -5.58
N GLU A 106 -22.55 -26.02 -4.35
CA GLU A 106 -23.85 -25.52 -3.90
C GLU A 106 -24.10 -24.08 -4.37
N GLU A 107 -23.11 -23.20 -4.28
CA GLU A 107 -23.27 -21.75 -4.50
C GLU A 107 -22.86 -21.31 -5.92
N GLU A 108 -21.67 -21.72 -6.41
CA GLU A 108 -21.11 -21.24 -7.70
C GLU A 108 -20.53 -22.36 -8.60
N PRO A 109 -21.30 -23.41 -8.94
CA PRO A 109 -20.80 -24.62 -9.62
C PRO A 109 -20.13 -24.38 -10.98
N PHE A 110 -20.33 -23.22 -11.61
CA PHE A 110 -19.66 -22.89 -12.86
C PHE A 110 -18.17 -22.56 -12.71
N VAL A 111 -17.72 -22.10 -11.53
CA VAL A 111 -16.29 -21.81 -11.29
C VAL A 111 -15.44 -23.09 -11.33
N LEU A 112 -16.02 -24.22 -10.89
CA LEU A 112 -15.37 -25.53 -10.88
C LEU A 112 -15.08 -26.07 -12.30
N ASN A 113 -15.92 -25.71 -13.28
CA ASN A 113 -15.64 -26.03 -14.68
C ASN A 113 -14.43 -25.25 -15.22
N GLY A 114 -14.22 -24.03 -14.73
CA GLY A 114 -13.03 -23.24 -15.02
C GLY A 114 -11.78 -23.84 -14.37
N ALA A 115 -11.87 -24.23 -13.09
CA ALA A 115 -10.81 -24.93 -12.39
C ALA A 115 -10.42 -26.24 -13.08
N LEU A 116 -11.39 -27.09 -13.44
CA LEU A 116 -11.15 -28.36 -14.14
C LEU A 116 -10.46 -28.15 -15.49
N TYR A 117 -10.96 -27.22 -16.32
CA TYR A 117 -10.33 -26.89 -17.60
C TYR A 117 -8.87 -26.45 -17.42
N THR A 118 -8.60 -25.64 -16.38
CA THR A 118 -7.25 -25.17 -16.07
C THR A 118 -6.33 -26.29 -15.57
N PHE A 119 -6.75 -27.11 -14.60
CA PHE A 119 -5.89 -28.15 -14.01
C PHE A 119 -5.66 -29.33 -14.94
N LEU A 120 -6.63 -29.78 -15.74
CA LEU A 120 -6.38 -30.79 -16.80
C LEU A 120 -5.27 -30.32 -17.75
N ARG A 121 -5.34 -29.06 -18.19
CA ARG A 121 -4.36 -28.47 -19.11
C ARG A 121 -2.98 -28.31 -18.48
N LEU A 122 -2.90 -27.97 -17.20
CA LEU A 122 -1.63 -27.83 -16.45
C LEU A 122 -0.98 -29.18 -16.17
N LEU A 123 -1.76 -30.16 -15.71
CA LEU A 123 -1.32 -31.52 -15.40
C LEU A 123 -0.65 -32.19 -16.61
N ALA A 124 -1.16 -31.95 -17.83
CA ALA A 124 -0.57 -32.42 -19.08
C ALA A 124 0.84 -31.84 -19.35
N ASN A 125 1.16 -30.64 -18.84
CA ASN A 125 2.54 -30.14 -18.83
C ASN A 125 3.34 -30.78 -17.69
N HIS A 126 2.78 -30.86 -16.48
CA HIS A 126 3.47 -31.36 -15.29
C HIS A 126 3.94 -32.82 -15.46
N TYR A 127 3.15 -33.66 -16.14
CA TYR A 127 3.55 -35.04 -16.48
C TYR A 127 4.61 -35.15 -17.59
N ARG A 128 4.79 -34.13 -18.43
CA ARG A 128 5.78 -34.11 -19.52
C ARG A 128 7.17 -33.64 -19.05
N PHE A 129 7.34 -33.28 -17.77
CA PHE A 129 8.61 -32.86 -17.18
C PHE A 129 9.12 -33.85 -16.12
N SER A 130 10.44 -33.89 -15.91
CA SER A 130 11.12 -34.84 -15.04
C SER A 130 10.87 -34.60 -13.54
N SER A 131 11.07 -35.65 -12.74
CA SER A 131 10.62 -35.75 -11.36
C SER A 131 11.22 -34.70 -10.42
N ASN A 132 10.36 -34.06 -9.64
CA ASN A 132 10.70 -33.16 -8.54
C ASN A 132 9.66 -33.42 -7.45
N ALA A 133 10.09 -33.72 -6.22
CA ALA A 133 9.20 -34.09 -5.12
C ALA A 133 8.07 -33.05 -4.86
N LYS A 134 8.31 -31.75 -5.11
CA LYS A 134 7.27 -30.71 -5.06
C LYS A 134 6.21 -30.90 -6.15
N LEU A 135 6.67 -31.12 -7.39
CA LEU A 135 5.82 -31.32 -8.57
C LEU A 135 5.06 -32.64 -8.50
N ASP A 136 5.69 -33.69 -7.97
CA ASP A 136 5.09 -35.02 -7.79
C ASP A 136 4.14 -35.10 -6.59
N ALA A 137 4.16 -34.11 -5.70
CA ALA A 137 3.10 -33.86 -4.73
C ALA A 137 1.94 -33.09 -5.39
N LEU A 138 2.22 -32.00 -6.11
CA LEU A 138 1.23 -31.20 -6.84
C LEU A 138 0.39 -32.07 -7.80
N LYS A 139 1.04 -32.89 -8.63
CA LYS A 139 0.37 -33.84 -9.55
C LYS A 139 -0.73 -34.64 -8.86
N ARG A 140 -0.51 -35.13 -7.64
CA ARG A 140 -1.50 -35.95 -6.91
C ARG A 140 -2.75 -35.17 -6.53
N VAL A 141 -2.60 -33.91 -6.12
CA VAL A 141 -3.75 -33.04 -5.76
C VAL A 141 -4.50 -32.59 -7.01
N GLU A 142 -3.79 -32.35 -8.12
CA GLU A 142 -4.39 -32.09 -9.44
C GLU A 142 -5.16 -33.30 -9.99
N ILE A 143 -4.59 -34.51 -9.88
CA ILE A 143 -5.27 -35.77 -10.23
C ILE A 143 -6.52 -35.94 -9.36
N ASP A 144 -6.40 -35.86 -8.03
CA ASP A 144 -7.53 -36.07 -7.10
C ASP A 144 -8.68 -35.10 -7.40
N PHE A 145 -8.41 -33.80 -7.52
CA PHE A 145 -9.42 -32.80 -7.87
C PHE A 145 -10.08 -33.09 -9.24
N CYS A 146 -9.28 -33.36 -10.28
CA CYS A 146 -9.81 -33.56 -11.63
C CYS A 146 -10.58 -34.87 -11.76
N VAL A 147 -10.07 -35.97 -11.19
CA VAL A 147 -10.73 -37.28 -11.14
C VAL A 147 -12.02 -37.18 -10.35
N LYS A 148 -12.03 -36.50 -9.21
CA LYS A 148 -13.23 -36.28 -8.40
C LYS A 148 -14.31 -35.52 -9.17
N MET A 149 -13.96 -34.40 -9.79
CA MET A 149 -14.87 -33.66 -10.68
C MET A 149 -15.41 -34.54 -11.81
N LEU A 150 -14.54 -35.30 -12.50
CA LEU A 150 -14.94 -36.15 -13.63
C LEU A 150 -15.75 -37.38 -13.22
N ARG A 151 -15.57 -37.93 -12.02
CA ARG A 151 -16.27 -39.14 -11.55
C ARG A 151 -17.56 -38.83 -10.80
N GLU A 152 -17.60 -37.76 -10.00
CA GLU A 152 -18.74 -37.40 -9.17
C GLU A 152 -19.63 -36.33 -9.84
N GLN A 153 -19.05 -35.42 -10.62
CA GLN A 153 -19.71 -34.19 -11.10
C GLN A 153 -19.68 -34.03 -12.63
N PHE A 154 -19.64 -35.16 -13.37
CA PHE A 154 -19.48 -35.18 -14.83
C PHE A 154 -20.51 -34.32 -15.59
N HIS A 155 -21.72 -34.16 -15.06
CA HIS A 155 -22.77 -33.31 -15.64
C HIS A 155 -22.40 -31.81 -15.68
N LEU A 156 -21.55 -31.34 -14.76
CA LEU A 156 -20.93 -30.02 -14.82
C LEU A 156 -19.80 -30.01 -15.84
N CYS A 157 -18.94 -31.03 -15.85
CA CYS A 157 -17.80 -31.15 -16.77
C CYS A 157 -18.23 -31.03 -18.24
N LEU A 158 -19.36 -31.62 -18.63
CA LEU A 158 -19.92 -31.49 -19.98
C LEU A 158 -20.19 -30.03 -20.41
N LYS A 159 -20.36 -29.08 -19.48
CA LYS A 159 -20.51 -27.64 -19.78
C LYS A 159 -19.23 -26.97 -20.29
N ILE A 160 -18.09 -27.67 -20.27
CA ILE A 160 -16.87 -27.25 -20.97
C ILE A 160 -17.06 -27.35 -22.49
N GLY A 161 -17.76 -28.39 -22.98
CA GLY A 161 -17.84 -28.71 -24.42
C GLY A 161 -16.62 -29.47 -24.94
N ARG A 162 -16.51 -29.58 -26.27
CA ARG A 162 -15.60 -30.47 -27.01
C ARG A 162 -14.13 -30.41 -26.61
N ASP A 163 -13.60 -29.25 -26.19
CA ASP A 163 -12.22 -29.17 -25.71
C ASP A 163 -11.95 -30.03 -24.45
N LEU A 164 -12.97 -30.45 -23.70
CA LEU A 164 -12.79 -31.45 -22.63
C LEU A 164 -12.23 -32.77 -23.18
N ALA A 165 -12.69 -33.23 -24.35
CA ALA A 165 -12.17 -34.44 -24.96
C ALA A 165 -10.68 -34.28 -25.33
N ARG A 166 -10.31 -33.14 -25.93
CA ARG A 166 -8.91 -32.78 -26.23
C ARG A 166 -8.02 -32.76 -24.98
N LEU A 167 -8.50 -32.17 -23.88
CA LEU A 167 -7.75 -32.10 -22.61
C LEU A 167 -7.58 -33.47 -21.93
N LEU A 168 -8.53 -34.40 -22.11
CA LEU A 168 -8.41 -35.77 -21.62
C LEU A 168 -7.47 -36.62 -22.49
N GLN A 169 -7.45 -36.39 -23.81
CA GLN A 169 -6.49 -37.03 -24.73
C GLN A 169 -5.04 -36.64 -24.40
N ASP A 170 -4.79 -35.38 -24.05
CA ASP A 170 -3.48 -34.88 -23.59
C ASP A 170 -2.95 -35.61 -22.32
N LEU A 171 -3.82 -36.34 -21.60
CA LEU A 171 -3.56 -37.03 -20.32
C LEU A 171 -3.66 -38.58 -20.40
N ILE A 172 -3.80 -39.17 -21.59
CA ILE A 172 -4.11 -40.62 -21.73
C ILE A 172 -3.01 -41.58 -21.22
N GLU A 173 -1.80 -41.10 -20.93
CA GLU A 173 -0.74 -41.88 -20.27
C GLU A 173 -0.87 -41.93 -18.73
N VAL A 174 -1.74 -41.10 -18.13
CA VAL A 174 -2.00 -41.10 -16.69
C VAL A 174 -3.10 -42.14 -16.39
N PRO A 175 -2.88 -43.16 -15.53
CA PRO A 175 -3.78 -44.31 -15.39
C PRO A 175 -5.23 -43.97 -15.06
N GLU A 176 -5.46 -42.98 -14.22
CA GLU A 176 -6.77 -42.52 -13.77
C GLU A 176 -7.56 -41.90 -14.92
N PHE A 177 -6.90 -41.10 -15.76
CA PHE A 177 -7.50 -40.49 -16.96
C PHE A 177 -7.68 -41.49 -18.09
N ARG A 178 -6.78 -42.47 -18.23
CA ARG A 178 -6.97 -43.63 -19.13
C ARG A 178 -8.23 -44.43 -18.76
N ALA A 179 -8.48 -44.63 -17.46
CA ALA A 179 -9.71 -45.27 -16.99
C ALA A 179 -10.95 -44.40 -17.25
N ILE A 180 -10.89 -43.10 -16.99
CA ILE A 180 -11.98 -42.15 -17.31
C ILE A 180 -12.28 -42.14 -18.81
N TRP A 181 -11.27 -42.06 -19.67
CA TRP A 181 -11.42 -42.07 -21.12
C TRP A 181 -12.06 -43.37 -21.61
N LYS A 182 -11.61 -44.53 -21.10
CA LYS A 182 -12.21 -45.83 -21.39
C LYS A 182 -13.69 -45.87 -21.02
N ASP A 183 -14.08 -45.34 -19.86
CA ASP A 183 -15.47 -45.30 -19.45
C ASP A 183 -16.30 -44.29 -20.27
N ILE A 184 -15.74 -43.15 -20.67
CA ILE A 184 -16.43 -42.17 -21.55
C ILE A 184 -16.79 -42.80 -22.91
N VAL A 185 -15.87 -43.59 -23.49
CA VAL A 185 -16.07 -44.20 -24.82
C VAL A 185 -16.86 -45.50 -24.75
N LEU A 186 -16.61 -46.37 -23.75
CA LEU A 186 -17.14 -47.75 -23.72
C LEU A 186 -18.22 -48.00 -22.64
N ASN A 187 -18.33 -47.15 -21.61
CA ASN A 187 -19.29 -47.36 -20.52
C ASN A 187 -19.84 -46.04 -19.90
N PRO A 188 -20.37 -45.10 -20.72
CA PRO A 188 -20.72 -43.75 -20.27
C PRO A 188 -21.81 -43.71 -19.18
N LYS A 189 -22.56 -44.81 -19.01
CA LYS A 189 -23.55 -44.98 -17.92
C LYS A 189 -22.95 -44.89 -16.51
N VAL A 190 -21.64 -45.16 -16.35
CA VAL A 190 -20.92 -45.04 -15.06
C VAL A 190 -21.02 -43.64 -14.46
N PHE A 191 -21.04 -42.60 -15.30
CA PHE A 191 -21.09 -41.21 -14.86
C PHE A 191 -22.48 -40.75 -14.37
N LYS A 192 -23.52 -41.57 -14.55
CA LYS A 192 -24.92 -41.33 -14.10
C LYS A 192 -25.57 -40.03 -14.60
N THR A 193 -24.93 -39.29 -15.52
CA THR A 193 -25.45 -38.04 -16.08
C THR A 193 -26.64 -38.29 -17.02
N PRO A 194 -27.83 -37.73 -16.75
CA PRO A 194 -28.98 -37.87 -17.64
C PRO A 194 -28.69 -37.34 -19.05
N GLY A 195 -29.10 -38.09 -20.07
CA GLY A 195 -28.90 -37.74 -21.48
C GLY A 195 -27.49 -37.99 -22.02
N PHE A 196 -26.48 -38.24 -21.18
CA PHE A 196 -25.15 -38.63 -21.67
C PHE A 196 -25.09 -40.15 -21.91
N SER A 197 -24.95 -40.53 -23.16
CA SER A 197 -24.86 -41.91 -23.62
C SER A 197 -23.66 -42.19 -24.52
N ASP A 198 -22.97 -41.15 -25.01
CA ASP A 198 -22.01 -41.29 -26.12
C ASP A 198 -21.09 -40.06 -26.26
N ILE A 199 -19.81 -40.25 -26.60
CA ILE A 199 -18.81 -39.16 -26.73
C ILE A 199 -19.10 -38.18 -27.88
N SER A 200 -19.83 -38.59 -28.93
CA SER A 200 -20.28 -37.68 -30.00
C SER A 200 -21.08 -36.49 -29.47
N GLN A 201 -21.84 -36.69 -28.38
CA GLN A 201 -22.59 -35.61 -27.74
C GLN A 201 -21.64 -34.54 -27.17
N LEU A 202 -20.47 -34.94 -26.67
CA LEU A 202 -19.43 -34.01 -26.22
C LEU A 202 -18.74 -33.32 -27.40
N TYR A 203 -18.58 -34.00 -28.54
CA TYR A 203 -18.05 -33.39 -29.78
C TYR A 203 -18.98 -32.30 -30.33
N HIS A 204 -20.30 -32.53 -30.37
CA HIS A 204 -21.27 -31.51 -30.82
C HIS A 204 -21.36 -30.31 -29.86
N LEU A 205 -21.17 -30.49 -28.55
CA LEU A 205 -21.17 -29.39 -27.57
C LEU A 205 -20.01 -28.41 -27.81
N ARG A 206 -20.28 -27.26 -28.39
CA ARG A 206 -19.30 -26.17 -28.62
C ARG A 206 -18.70 -25.65 -27.31
N THR A 207 -17.37 -25.52 -27.29
CA THR A 207 -16.62 -24.91 -26.18
C THR A 207 -16.91 -23.40 -26.06
N SER A 208 -17.24 -22.93 -24.85
CA SER A 208 -17.43 -21.50 -24.58
C SER A 208 -16.10 -20.74 -24.58
N SER A 209 -16.06 -19.57 -25.24
CA SER A 209 -14.83 -18.76 -25.39
C SER A 209 -14.14 -18.38 -24.07
N ARG A 210 -14.90 -18.29 -22.97
CA ARG A 210 -14.40 -18.05 -21.61
C ARG A 210 -13.32 -19.04 -21.16
N TYR A 211 -13.37 -20.30 -21.60
CA TYR A 211 -12.41 -21.32 -21.17
C TYR A 211 -11.00 -21.07 -21.74
N PHE A 212 -10.89 -20.55 -22.97
CA PHE A 212 -9.59 -20.22 -23.56
C PHE A 212 -8.89 -19.07 -22.83
N LEU A 213 -9.65 -18.11 -22.30
CA LEU A 213 -9.10 -17.03 -21.47
C LEU A 213 -8.46 -17.54 -20.17
N LEU A 214 -8.90 -18.69 -19.63
CA LEU A 214 -8.33 -19.27 -18.41
C LEU A 214 -6.88 -19.75 -18.56
N ARG A 215 -6.40 -19.88 -19.80
CA ARG A 215 -5.02 -20.28 -20.12
C ARG A 215 -4.14 -19.15 -20.68
N ILE A 216 -4.70 -17.96 -20.81
CA ILE A 216 -4.03 -16.75 -21.30
C ILE A 216 -4.03 -15.72 -20.16
N THR A 217 -2.85 -15.32 -19.68
CA THR A 217 -2.76 -14.31 -18.61
C THR A 217 -3.30 -12.96 -19.09
N PRO A 218 -3.73 -12.05 -18.18
CA PRO A 218 -4.22 -10.73 -18.58
C PRO A 218 -3.21 -9.93 -19.42
N GLU A 219 -1.91 -10.07 -19.16
CA GLU A 219 -0.87 -9.42 -19.97
C GLU A 219 -0.71 -10.07 -21.35
N MET A 220 -0.75 -11.40 -21.45
CA MET A 220 -0.74 -12.09 -22.75
C MET A 220 -1.95 -11.68 -23.59
N GLU A 221 -3.15 -11.63 -22.98
CA GLU A 221 -4.36 -11.17 -23.65
C GLU A 221 -4.21 -9.72 -24.14
N SER A 222 -3.71 -8.82 -23.30
CA SER A 222 -3.49 -7.42 -23.68
C SER A 222 -2.53 -7.28 -24.86
N GLN A 223 -1.43 -8.03 -24.88
CA GLN A 223 -0.45 -7.96 -25.98
C GLN A 223 -0.96 -8.63 -27.26
N LEU A 224 -1.68 -9.76 -27.17
CA LEU A 224 -2.29 -10.44 -28.32
C LEU A 224 -3.44 -9.63 -28.92
N ARG A 225 -4.30 -9.03 -28.10
CA ARG A 225 -5.34 -8.11 -28.58
C ARG A 225 -4.74 -6.87 -29.22
N PHE A 226 -3.71 -6.26 -28.62
CA PHE A 226 -3.01 -5.11 -29.24
C PHE A 226 -2.44 -5.47 -30.62
N LEU A 227 -1.77 -6.62 -30.74
CA LEU A 227 -1.25 -7.13 -32.00
C LEU A 227 -2.37 -7.27 -33.06
N LEU A 228 -3.48 -7.92 -32.71
CA LEU A 228 -4.59 -8.23 -33.62
C LEU A 228 -5.59 -7.08 -33.85
N THR A 229 -5.46 -5.95 -33.15
CA THR A 229 -6.40 -4.81 -33.24
C THR A 229 -5.71 -3.52 -33.73
N HIS A 230 -4.40 -3.37 -33.55
CA HIS A 230 -3.71 -2.08 -33.78
C HIS A 230 -2.40 -2.18 -34.58
N VAL A 231 -1.78 -3.36 -34.70
CA VAL A 231 -0.48 -3.49 -35.38
C VAL A 231 -0.69 -3.76 -36.87
N LYS A 232 -0.17 -2.87 -37.72
CA LYS A 232 -0.26 -2.99 -39.17
C LYS A 232 0.60 -4.15 -39.71
N LEU A 233 0.09 -4.85 -40.72
CA LEU A 233 0.81 -5.89 -41.45
C LEU A 233 2.09 -5.30 -42.08
N GLY A 234 3.19 -6.05 -41.97
CA GLY A 234 4.55 -5.59 -42.26
C GLY A 234 5.28 -4.99 -41.05
N SER A 235 4.55 -4.47 -40.04
CA SER A 235 5.14 -3.87 -38.83
C SER A 235 5.22 -4.83 -37.62
N GLN A 236 4.71 -6.06 -37.73
CA GLN A 236 4.54 -6.97 -36.60
C GLN A 236 5.85 -7.47 -35.96
N MET A 237 6.97 -7.49 -36.70
CA MET A 237 8.19 -8.22 -36.31
C MET A 237 8.70 -7.88 -34.91
N ARG A 238 8.68 -6.59 -34.53
CA ARG A 238 9.15 -6.14 -33.21
C ARG A 238 8.25 -6.65 -32.08
N TYR A 239 6.94 -6.60 -32.27
CA TYR A 239 5.93 -7.07 -31.32
C TYR A 239 5.98 -8.60 -31.16
N GLN A 240 6.14 -9.32 -32.27
CA GLN A 240 6.32 -10.78 -32.28
C GLN A 240 7.59 -11.19 -31.50
N VAL A 241 8.74 -10.56 -31.79
CA VAL A 241 9.99 -10.83 -31.06
C VAL A 241 9.87 -10.51 -29.56
N TRP A 242 9.20 -9.42 -29.20
CA TRP A 242 8.93 -9.09 -27.78
C TRP A 242 8.05 -10.12 -27.08
N PHE A 243 6.93 -10.50 -27.70
CA PHE A 243 6.00 -11.50 -27.15
C PHE A 243 6.68 -12.87 -27.00
N ALA A 244 7.37 -13.34 -28.04
CA ALA A 244 8.10 -14.61 -27.97
C ALA A 244 9.21 -14.59 -26.92
N LYS A 245 10.01 -13.51 -26.84
CA LYS A 245 11.06 -13.37 -25.82
C LYS A 245 10.50 -13.39 -24.39
N LYS A 246 9.29 -12.86 -24.17
CA LYS A 246 8.68 -12.79 -22.84
C LYS A 246 7.93 -14.07 -22.44
N PHE A 247 7.17 -14.68 -23.36
CA PHE A 247 6.22 -15.75 -23.01
C PHE A 247 6.53 -17.12 -23.61
N LEU A 248 7.26 -17.19 -24.73
CA LEU A 248 7.55 -18.45 -25.45
C LEU A 248 9.02 -18.89 -25.32
N LEU A 249 9.86 -18.13 -24.60
CA LEU A 249 11.28 -18.42 -24.42
C LEU A 249 11.49 -19.46 -23.31
N GLY A 250 11.52 -20.72 -23.72
CA GLY A 250 11.82 -21.88 -22.88
C GLY A 250 11.30 -23.18 -23.50
N PRO A 251 11.99 -24.32 -23.36
CA PRO A 251 11.57 -25.56 -24.03
C PRO A 251 10.24 -26.13 -23.49
N GLU A 252 9.80 -25.78 -22.28
CA GLU A 252 8.46 -26.14 -21.79
C GLU A 252 7.36 -25.16 -22.23
N ARG A 253 7.67 -23.86 -22.28
CA ARG A 253 6.74 -22.77 -22.65
C ARG A 253 6.22 -22.87 -24.08
N GLU A 254 6.90 -23.62 -24.94
CA GLU A 254 6.45 -23.99 -26.30
C GLU A 254 5.02 -24.56 -26.31
N THR A 255 4.63 -25.31 -25.27
CA THR A 255 3.28 -25.89 -25.14
C THR A 255 2.17 -24.84 -25.03
N LEU A 256 2.48 -23.61 -24.58
CA LEU A 256 1.52 -22.50 -24.46
C LEU A 256 0.98 -22.04 -25.83
N ILE A 257 1.69 -22.35 -26.92
CA ILE A 257 1.26 -22.01 -28.28
C ILE A 257 -0.10 -22.66 -28.61
N VAL A 258 -0.37 -23.86 -28.08
CA VAL A 258 -1.65 -24.57 -28.23
C VAL A 258 -2.80 -23.75 -27.67
N ASP A 259 -2.63 -23.21 -26.45
CA ASP A 259 -3.62 -22.38 -25.77
C ASP A 259 -3.83 -21.02 -26.48
N ILE A 260 -2.74 -20.41 -26.95
CA ILE A 260 -2.76 -19.16 -27.70
C ILE A 260 -3.52 -19.34 -29.03
N VAL A 261 -3.32 -20.45 -29.75
CA VAL A 261 -4.03 -20.70 -31.01
C VAL A 261 -5.53 -20.94 -30.78
N ARG A 262 -5.95 -21.69 -29.75
CA ARG A 262 -7.38 -21.76 -29.37
C ARG A 262 -7.95 -20.38 -29.02
N PHE A 263 -7.19 -19.54 -28.30
CA PHE A 263 -7.62 -18.16 -27.99
C PHE A 263 -7.77 -17.29 -29.25
N ILE A 264 -6.83 -17.33 -30.20
CA ILE A 264 -6.92 -16.53 -31.44
C ILE A 264 -8.10 -16.99 -32.32
N CYS A 265 -8.35 -18.31 -32.42
CA CYS A 265 -9.47 -18.83 -33.20
C CYS A 265 -10.83 -18.51 -32.55
N CYS A 266 -10.95 -18.74 -31.23
CA CYS A 266 -12.25 -18.89 -30.57
C CYS A 266 -12.55 -17.81 -29.49
N GLY A 267 -11.53 -17.05 -29.06
CA GLY A 267 -11.62 -16.00 -28.02
C GLY A 267 -11.32 -14.57 -28.50
N HIS A 268 -10.90 -14.41 -29.76
CA HIS A 268 -10.70 -13.13 -30.42
C HIS A 268 -11.28 -13.14 -31.85
N HIS A 269 -12.44 -12.51 -32.00
CA HIS A 269 -13.13 -12.29 -33.29
C HIS A 269 -13.08 -10.78 -33.60
N PRO A 270 -12.29 -10.31 -34.58
CA PRO A 270 -12.21 -8.90 -34.95
C PRO A 270 -13.53 -8.39 -35.56
N SER A 271 -13.75 -7.07 -35.52
CA SER A 271 -14.84 -6.42 -36.24
C SER A 271 -14.57 -6.38 -37.75
N ASN A 272 -15.63 -6.24 -38.56
CA ASN A 272 -15.51 -6.11 -40.01
C ASN A 272 -14.58 -4.96 -40.44
N GLU A 273 -14.56 -3.86 -39.67
CA GLU A 273 -13.66 -2.72 -39.87
C GLU A 273 -12.18 -3.13 -39.74
N ILE A 274 -11.84 -3.95 -38.74
CA ILE A 274 -10.48 -4.46 -38.55
C ILE A 274 -10.13 -5.46 -39.67
N ILE A 275 -11.06 -6.34 -40.05
CA ILE A 275 -10.88 -7.33 -41.13
C ILE A 275 -10.62 -6.64 -42.49
N GLN A 276 -11.20 -5.45 -42.72
CA GLN A 276 -11.02 -4.65 -43.93
C GLN A 276 -9.85 -3.64 -43.85
N SER A 277 -9.16 -3.59 -42.72
CA SER A 277 -8.03 -2.67 -42.48
C SER A 277 -6.66 -3.26 -42.90
N ASP A 278 -5.59 -2.51 -42.66
CA ASP A 278 -4.20 -2.97 -42.83
C ASP A 278 -3.60 -3.58 -41.54
N VAL A 279 -4.41 -3.90 -40.52
CA VAL A 279 -4.00 -4.64 -39.30
C VAL A 279 -3.59 -6.08 -39.64
N ILE A 280 -2.66 -6.66 -38.89
CA ILE A 280 -2.22 -8.05 -39.10
C ILE A 280 -3.38 -9.06 -38.85
N PRO A 281 -3.76 -9.87 -39.86
CA PRO A 281 -4.85 -10.82 -39.71
C PRO A 281 -4.47 -12.02 -38.85
N ARG A 282 -5.48 -12.65 -38.23
CA ARG A 282 -5.32 -13.77 -37.29
C ARG A 282 -4.49 -14.93 -37.84
N TRP A 283 -4.74 -15.30 -39.09
CA TRP A 283 -4.00 -16.38 -39.76
C TRP A 283 -2.49 -16.13 -39.83
N ALA A 284 -2.05 -14.87 -40.01
CA ALA A 284 -0.63 -14.53 -40.09
C ALA A 284 0.06 -14.60 -38.71
N VAL A 285 -0.67 -14.34 -37.63
CA VAL A 285 -0.18 -14.57 -36.26
C VAL A 285 -0.08 -16.06 -35.96
N ILE A 286 -1.06 -16.88 -36.38
CA ILE A 286 -1.01 -18.34 -36.22
C ILE A 286 0.13 -18.97 -37.04
N GLY A 287 0.37 -18.50 -38.27
CA GLY A 287 1.50 -18.95 -39.09
C GLY A 287 2.86 -18.68 -38.43
N TRP A 288 3.03 -17.51 -37.79
CA TRP A 288 4.21 -17.20 -36.98
C TRP A 288 4.30 -18.04 -35.69
N LEU A 289 3.18 -18.31 -35.03
CA LEU A 289 3.15 -19.17 -33.85
C LEU A 289 3.57 -20.62 -34.18
N LEU A 290 3.18 -21.13 -35.35
CA LEU A 290 3.66 -22.42 -35.85
C LEU A 290 5.17 -22.43 -36.12
N THR A 291 5.77 -21.33 -36.63
CA THR A 291 7.24 -21.25 -36.77
C THR A 291 7.98 -21.02 -35.44
N CYS A 292 7.28 -20.84 -34.33
CA CYS A 292 7.85 -20.86 -32.99
C CYS A 292 7.94 -22.28 -32.39
N CYS A 293 7.27 -23.27 -32.98
CA CYS A 293 7.39 -24.68 -32.59
C CYS A 293 8.77 -25.25 -32.98
N ARG A 294 9.30 -26.12 -32.11
CA ARG A 294 10.61 -26.77 -32.21
C ARG A 294 10.51 -28.29 -32.04
N LYS A 295 9.43 -28.75 -31.43
CA LYS A 295 9.13 -30.17 -31.14
C LYS A 295 7.93 -30.60 -31.99
N ASN A 296 8.11 -31.64 -32.80
CA ASN A 296 7.08 -32.13 -33.73
C ASN A 296 5.75 -32.46 -33.03
N TYR A 297 5.78 -32.95 -31.77
CA TYR A 297 4.54 -33.22 -31.01
C TYR A 297 3.81 -31.94 -30.58
N VAL A 298 4.54 -30.84 -30.32
CA VAL A 298 3.91 -29.54 -30.00
C VAL A 298 3.30 -28.97 -31.27
N GLU A 299 4.03 -29.01 -32.39
CA GLU A 299 3.50 -28.59 -33.69
C GLU A 299 2.22 -29.36 -34.05
N ALA A 300 2.21 -30.69 -33.89
CA ALA A 300 1.01 -31.52 -34.07
C ALA A 300 -0.13 -31.14 -33.10
N SER A 301 0.18 -30.83 -31.84
CA SER A 301 -0.81 -30.36 -30.85
C SER A 301 -1.41 -29.00 -31.25
N VAL A 302 -0.60 -28.10 -31.81
CA VAL A 302 -1.04 -26.78 -32.31
C VAL A 302 -1.90 -26.94 -33.57
N LYS A 303 -1.54 -27.84 -34.49
CA LYS A 303 -2.38 -28.16 -35.66
C LYS A 303 -3.71 -28.79 -35.26
N LEU A 304 -3.72 -29.69 -34.28
CA LEU A 304 -4.96 -30.24 -33.72
C LEU A 304 -5.83 -29.14 -33.10
N ALA A 305 -5.24 -28.21 -32.34
CA ALA A 305 -5.95 -27.07 -31.77
C ALA A 305 -6.52 -26.09 -32.82
N LEU A 306 -5.82 -25.93 -33.95
CA LEU A 306 -6.24 -25.11 -35.10
C LEU A 306 -7.41 -25.75 -35.86
N PHE A 307 -7.40 -27.07 -36.03
CA PHE A 307 -8.47 -27.81 -36.73
C PHE A 307 -9.56 -28.36 -35.80
N TYR A 308 -9.49 -28.17 -34.48
CA TYR A 308 -10.40 -28.85 -33.55
C TYR A 308 -11.88 -28.52 -33.77
N ASP A 309 -12.19 -27.28 -34.14
CA ASP A 309 -13.56 -26.86 -34.44
C ASP A 309 -14.00 -27.20 -35.87
N TRP A 310 -13.08 -27.66 -36.75
CA TRP A 310 -13.42 -28.17 -38.08
C TRP A 310 -13.99 -29.58 -38.00
N LEU A 311 -13.41 -30.44 -37.17
CA LEU A 311 -13.79 -31.86 -37.06
C LEU A 311 -15.27 -32.04 -36.72
N PHE A 312 -15.85 -31.10 -35.98
CA PHE A 312 -17.21 -31.16 -35.46
C PHE A 312 -18.03 -29.91 -35.81
N PHE A 313 -17.67 -29.23 -36.91
CA PHE A 313 -18.30 -27.96 -37.30
C PHE A 313 -19.78 -28.16 -37.69
N GLU A 314 -20.66 -27.39 -37.05
CA GLU A 314 -22.08 -27.32 -37.40
C GLU A 314 -22.53 -25.86 -37.50
N GLU A 315 -22.96 -25.41 -38.69
CA GLU A 315 -23.23 -23.98 -38.97
C GLU A 315 -24.34 -23.36 -38.08
N THR A 316 -25.20 -24.19 -37.51
CA THR A 316 -26.28 -23.82 -36.58
C THR A 316 -25.77 -23.47 -35.17
N VAL A 317 -24.55 -23.89 -34.80
CA VAL A 317 -23.99 -23.81 -33.44
C VAL A 317 -22.63 -23.11 -33.41
N ASP A 318 -21.78 -23.37 -34.40
CA ASP A 318 -20.41 -22.89 -34.49
C ASP A 318 -20.28 -21.59 -35.28
N ASN A 319 -19.31 -20.77 -34.89
CA ASN A 319 -19.01 -19.52 -35.58
C ASN A 319 -17.96 -19.77 -36.67
N ILE A 320 -18.22 -19.28 -37.89
CA ILE A 320 -17.27 -19.26 -39.03
C ILE A 320 -15.89 -18.71 -38.63
N MET A 321 -15.85 -17.76 -37.69
CA MET A 321 -14.62 -17.17 -37.16
C MET A 321 -13.75 -18.15 -36.34
N ASN A 322 -14.26 -19.32 -35.94
CA ASN A 322 -13.44 -20.35 -35.33
C ASN A 322 -12.58 -21.10 -36.37
N ILE A 323 -13.09 -21.25 -37.60
CA ILE A 323 -12.47 -22.08 -38.65
C ILE A 323 -11.75 -21.27 -39.74
N GLU A 324 -12.16 -20.02 -39.97
CA GLU A 324 -11.52 -19.05 -40.89
C GLU A 324 -9.98 -18.98 -40.80
N PRO A 325 -9.33 -18.95 -39.62
CA PRO A 325 -7.90 -18.70 -39.54
C PRO A 325 -7.06 -19.82 -40.17
N ALA A 326 -7.55 -21.07 -40.12
CA ALA A 326 -6.86 -22.21 -40.70
C ALA A 326 -6.94 -22.20 -42.24
N MET A 327 -8.12 -21.84 -42.80
CA MET A 327 -8.32 -21.79 -44.24
C MET A 327 -7.51 -20.64 -44.86
N LEU A 328 -7.57 -19.45 -44.26
CA LEU A 328 -6.78 -18.33 -44.73
C LEU A 328 -5.27 -18.57 -44.57
N LEU A 329 -4.82 -19.25 -43.50
CA LEU A 329 -3.41 -19.62 -43.38
C LEU A 329 -2.98 -20.57 -44.51
N MET A 330 -3.78 -21.60 -44.82
CA MET A 330 -3.50 -22.51 -45.93
C MET A 330 -3.45 -21.79 -47.28
N VAL A 331 -4.44 -20.94 -47.58
CA VAL A 331 -4.55 -20.28 -48.89
C VAL A 331 -3.55 -19.12 -49.05
N CYS A 332 -3.43 -18.23 -48.06
CA CYS A 332 -2.50 -17.10 -48.13
C CYS A 332 -1.03 -17.51 -48.03
N SER A 333 -0.72 -18.73 -47.56
CA SER A 333 0.65 -19.27 -47.60
C SER A 333 1.09 -19.72 -48.98
N ILE A 334 0.18 -20.07 -49.90
CA ILE A 334 0.54 -20.66 -51.22
C ILE A 334 1.67 -19.89 -51.93
N PRO A 335 1.60 -18.56 -52.14
CA PRO A 335 2.54 -17.87 -53.05
C PRO A 335 3.97 -17.67 -52.53
N LYS A 336 4.26 -18.05 -51.27
CA LYS A 336 5.57 -17.80 -50.60
C LYS A 336 6.00 -18.85 -49.59
N TYR A 337 5.05 -19.61 -49.05
CA TYR A 337 5.22 -20.49 -47.88
C TYR A 337 4.44 -21.81 -48.06
N ILE A 338 4.37 -22.35 -49.28
CA ILE A 338 3.56 -23.54 -49.65
C ILE A 338 3.75 -24.74 -48.70
N VAL A 339 4.92 -24.90 -48.07
CA VAL A 339 5.21 -25.90 -47.00
C VAL A 339 4.19 -25.83 -45.85
N MET A 340 3.73 -24.63 -45.47
CA MET A 340 2.67 -24.44 -44.49
C MET A 340 1.33 -25.00 -45.00
N THR A 341 0.99 -24.73 -46.27
CA THR A 341 -0.22 -25.28 -46.92
C THR A 341 -0.18 -26.81 -46.97
N HIS A 342 0.94 -27.42 -47.41
CA HIS A 342 1.11 -28.87 -47.43
C HIS A 342 0.93 -29.49 -46.03
N THR A 343 1.66 -28.98 -45.03
CA THR A 343 1.76 -29.58 -43.70
C THR A 343 0.55 -29.32 -42.81
N LEU A 344 -0.35 -28.40 -43.18
CA LEU A 344 -1.67 -28.22 -42.58
C LEU A 344 -2.72 -29.08 -43.26
N LEU A 345 -2.76 -29.10 -44.60
CA LEU A 345 -3.75 -29.84 -45.37
C LEU A 345 -3.60 -31.36 -45.20
N ASP A 346 -2.36 -31.87 -45.21
CA ASP A 346 -2.08 -33.29 -44.96
C ASP A 346 -2.48 -33.70 -43.54
N PHE A 347 -2.25 -32.83 -42.55
CA PHE A 347 -2.65 -33.07 -41.16
C PHE A 347 -4.19 -33.06 -40.98
N LEU A 348 -4.90 -32.15 -41.65
CA LEU A 348 -6.37 -32.15 -41.64
C LEU A 348 -6.93 -33.46 -42.24
N LEU A 349 -6.38 -33.91 -43.37
CA LEU A 349 -6.82 -35.16 -44.00
C LEU A 349 -6.43 -36.39 -43.16
N LEU A 350 -5.29 -36.38 -42.48
CA LEU A 350 -4.90 -37.40 -41.50
C LEU A 350 -5.89 -37.48 -40.32
N LEU A 351 -6.37 -36.34 -39.82
CA LEU A 351 -7.41 -36.31 -38.77
C LEU A 351 -8.75 -36.88 -39.25
N VAL A 352 -9.18 -36.53 -40.47
CA VAL A 352 -10.40 -37.08 -41.09
C VAL A 352 -10.31 -38.60 -41.23
N GLU A 353 -9.13 -39.12 -41.60
CA GLU A 353 -8.89 -40.55 -41.77
C GLU A 353 -8.73 -41.33 -40.44
N ASN A 354 -8.30 -40.70 -39.33
CA ASN A 354 -7.79 -41.43 -38.15
C ASN A 354 -8.19 -40.91 -36.75
N TYR A 355 -8.87 -39.76 -36.57
CA TYR A 355 -9.07 -39.18 -35.23
C TYR A 355 -10.05 -39.98 -34.34
N ASP A 356 -11.18 -40.43 -34.89
CA ASP A 356 -12.14 -41.31 -34.22
C ASP A 356 -12.78 -42.23 -35.27
N LEU A 357 -12.31 -43.48 -35.36
CA LEU A 357 -12.69 -44.41 -36.43
C LEU A 357 -14.17 -44.81 -36.36
N ASP A 358 -14.69 -45.00 -35.15
CA ASP A 358 -16.08 -45.38 -34.88
C ASP A 358 -17.08 -44.25 -35.23
N ARG A 359 -16.59 -43.05 -35.51
CA ARG A 359 -17.35 -41.80 -35.70
C ARG A 359 -16.85 -40.96 -36.88
N SER A 360 -16.20 -41.64 -37.83
CA SER A 360 -15.60 -41.04 -39.02
C SER A 360 -16.64 -40.33 -39.90
N ASP A 361 -17.91 -40.72 -39.84
CA ASP A 361 -19.04 -40.04 -40.48
C ASP A 361 -19.26 -38.62 -39.94
N ILE A 362 -19.22 -38.44 -38.62
CA ILE A 362 -19.35 -37.14 -37.95
C ILE A 362 -18.20 -36.22 -38.37
N ILE A 363 -16.98 -36.77 -38.44
CA ILE A 363 -15.77 -36.00 -38.77
C ILE A 363 -15.74 -35.59 -40.25
N VAL A 364 -16.06 -36.51 -41.16
CA VAL A 364 -16.22 -36.22 -42.59
C VAL A 364 -17.30 -35.16 -42.79
N LYS A 365 -18.45 -35.27 -42.12
CA LYS A 365 -19.55 -34.29 -42.18
C LYS A 365 -19.11 -32.93 -41.62
N GLY A 366 -18.41 -32.87 -40.50
CA GLY A 366 -17.92 -31.63 -39.89
C GLY A 366 -16.95 -30.89 -40.80
N VAL A 367 -15.91 -31.57 -41.28
CA VAL A 367 -14.91 -30.96 -42.18
C VAL A 367 -15.52 -30.55 -43.53
N ALA A 368 -16.46 -31.34 -44.07
CA ALA A 368 -17.22 -30.96 -45.26
C ALA A 368 -18.08 -29.70 -45.02
N SER A 369 -18.78 -29.63 -43.88
CA SER A 369 -19.61 -28.47 -43.50
C SER A 369 -18.75 -27.21 -43.30
N ALA A 370 -17.56 -27.35 -42.70
CA ALA A 370 -16.59 -26.28 -42.55
C ALA A 370 -16.14 -25.71 -43.90
N PHE A 371 -15.68 -26.57 -44.83
CA PHE A 371 -15.31 -26.14 -46.19
C PHE A 371 -16.48 -25.50 -46.94
N GLY A 372 -17.70 -26.06 -46.82
CA GLY A 372 -18.91 -25.50 -47.44
C GLY A 372 -19.23 -24.10 -46.94
N ALA A 373 -19.26 -23.91 -45.61
CA ALA A 373 -19.52 -22.61 -45.00
C ALA A 373 -18.43 -21.57 -45.33
N LEU A 374 -17.16 -21.97 -45.38
CA LEU A 374 -16.05 -21.06 -45.75
C LEU A 374 -16.16 -20.51 -47.18
N VAL A 375 -16.67 -21.30 -48.12
CA VAL A 375 -16.99 -20.81 -49.48
C VAL A 375 -18.26 -19.97 -49.48
N GLN A 376 -19.34 -20.45 -48.85
CA GLN A 376 -20.64 -19.80 -48.85
C GLN A 376 -20.63 -18.42 -48.15
N LYS A 377 -19.85 -18.26 -47.07
CA LYS A 377 -19.66 -16.95 -46.41
C LYS A 377 -18.60 -16.08 -47.09
N GLY A 378 -18.01 -16.52 -48.20
CA GLY A 378 -17.03 -15.74 -48.98
C GLY A 378 -15.66 -15.57 -48.34
N VAL A 379 -15.31 -16.38 -47.32
CA VAL A 379 -13.95 -16.37 -46.72
C VAL A 379 -12.91 -16.82 -47.76
N VAL A 380 -13.30 -17.73 -48.65
CA VAL A 380 -12.60 -18.01 -49.91
C VAL A 380 -13.58 -18.06 -51.08
N HIS A 381 -13.19 -17.58 -52.26
CA HIS A 381 -14.06 -17.52 -53.43
C HIS A 381 -14.38 -18.89 -54.04
N SER A 382 -13.48 -19.87 -53.87
CA SER A 382 -13.59 -21.23 -54.39
C SER A 382 -12.55 -22.13 -53.72
N LEU A 383 -12.82 -23.44 -53.64
CA LEU A 383 -11.82 -24.45 -53.22
C LEU A 383 -10.80 -24.76 -54.33
N GLU A 384 -11.02 -24.29 -55.56
CA GLU A 384 -10.11 -24.43 -56.68
C GLU A 384 -8.71 -23.87 -56.37
N VAL A 385 -8.62 -22.85 -55.52
CA VAL A 385 -7.33 -22.29 -55.07
C VAL A 385 -6.43 -23.33 -54.39
N LEU A 386 -7.01 -24.40 -53.82
CA LEU A 386 -6.29 -25.58 -53.36
C LEU A 386 -6.21 -26.64 -54.48
N THR A 387 -7.34 -27.08 -55.05
CA THR A 387 -7.34 -28.26 -55.94
C THR A 387 -6.64 -28.04 -57.29
N SER A 388 -6.54 -26.80 -57.78
CA SER A 388 -5.78 -26.46 -58.99
C SER A 388 -4.36 -25.95 -58.70
N CYS A 389 -3.90 -25.99 -57.44
CA CYS A 389 -2.56 -25.58 -57.08
C CYS A 389 -1.54 -26.64 -57.54
N LYS A 390 -0.82 -26.35 -58.64
CA LYS A 390 0.18 -27.24 -59.23
C LYS A 390 1.42 -27.47 -58.35
N GLU A 391 1.59 -26.67 -57.30
CA GLU A 391 2.70 -26.76 -56.35
C GLU A 391 2.38 -27.72 -55.19
N LEU A 392 1.12 -28.14 -55.01
CA LEU A 392 0.77 -29.19 -54.04
C LEU A 392 1.29 -30.56 -54.49
N TYR A 393 1.65 -31.40 -53.52
CA TYR A 393 2.10 -32.77 -53.79
C TYR A 393 0.97 -33.57 -54.47
N PRO A 394 1.25 -34.34 -55.54
CA PRO A 394 0.20 -35.05 -56.29
C PRO A 394 -0.69 -35.95 -55.43
N SER A 395 -0.11 -36.69 -54.49
CA SER A 395 -0.82 -37.55 -53.54
C SER A 395 -1.74 -36.77 -52.59
N LEU A 396 -1.34 -35.56 -52.18
CA LEU A 396 -2.12 -34.69 -51.31
C LEU A 396 -3.30 -34.06 -52.05
N ASN A 397 -3.08 -33.65 -53.32
CA ASN A 397 -4.16 -33.16 -54.17
C ASN A 397 -5.14 -34.29 -54.55
N GLU A 398 -4.66 -35.53 -54.74
CA GLU A 398 -5.51 -36.70 -54.94
C GLU A 398 -6.37 -37.02 -53.71
N LYS A 399 -5.79 -37.00 -52.49
CA LYS A 399 -6.56 -37.13 -51.23
C LYS A 399 -7.64 -36.05 -51.12
N LEU A 400 -7.27 -34.78 -51.34
CA LEU A 400 -8.22 -33.67 -51.28
C LEU A 400 -9.33 -33.81 -52.35
N GLY A 401 -8.96 -34.16 -53.59
CA GLY A 401 -9.91 -34.37 -54.68
C GLY A 401 -10.89 -35.50 -54.41
N ARG A 402 -10.45 -36.61 -53.79
CA ARG A 402 -11.32 -37.70 -53.34
C ARG A 402 -12.28 -37.24 -52.23
N PHE A 403 -11.79 -36.51 -51.23
CA PHE A 403 -12.63 -35.97 -50.15
C PHE A 403 -13.69 -34.98 -50.67
N LEU A 404 -13.28 -33.96 -51.43
CA LEU A 404 -14.18 -32.93 -51.96
C LEU A 404 -15.19 -33.47 -52.99
N SER A 405 -14.89 -34.59 -53.66
CA SER A 405 -15.84 -35.25 -54.56
C SER A 405 -17.07 -35.80 -53.82
N GLY A 406 -16.93 -36.15 -52.53
CA GLY A 406 -18.05 -36.54 -51.67
C GLY A 406 -18.94 -35.37 -51.19
N MET A 407 -18.53 -34.11 -51.39
CA MET A 407 -19.20 -32.95 -50.79
C MET A 407 -20.33 -32.31 -51.62
N LYS A 408 -20.54 -32.70 -52.88
CA LYS A 408 -21.30 -31.87 -53.84
C LYS A 408 -22.83 -31.92 -53.66
N VAL A 409 -23.35 -31.26 -52.62
CA VAL A 409 -24.79 -30.95 -52.44
C VAL A 409 -24.99 -29.47 -52.04
N GLY A 410 -24.84 -28.57 -53.01
CA GLY A 410 -25.55 -27.27 -53.12
C GLY A 410 -25.14 -26.07 -52.25
N PHE A 411 -24.62 -24.99 -52.89
CA PHE A 411 -24.83 -23.58 -52.49
C PHE A 411 -24.61 -22.59 -53.67
N PRO A 412 -25.39 -21.48 -53.81
CA PRO A 412 -25.13 -20.36 -54.73
C PRO A 412 -24.14 -19.28 -54.18
N LYS A 413 -23.92 -18.18 -54.93
CA LYS A 413 -22.77 -17.22 -54.78
C LYS A 413 -23.14 -15.72 -54.59
N GLU A 414 -22.09 -14.89 -54.44
CA GLU A 414 -21.95 -13.40 -54.63
C GLU A 414 -22.30 -12.50 -53.40
N SER A 415 -21.59 -11.44 -52.92
CA SER A 415 -20.45 -10.52 -53.29
C SER A 415 -20.89 -9.06 -53.58
N GLN A 416 -20.16 -7.93 -53.38
CA GLN A 416 -18.71 -7.56 -53.32
C GLN A 416 -18.39 -6.39 -52.29
N PRO A 417 -17.10 -5.97 -52.08
CA PRO A 417 -16.68 -5.00 -51.03
C PRO A 417 -16.37 -3.54 -51.49
N PHE A 418 -15.89 -2.65 -50.58
CA PHE A 418 -15.59 -1.22 -50.81
C PHE A 418 -14.20 -0.73 -50.28
N TYR A 419 -13.88 0.56 -50.47
CA TYR A 419 -12.51 1.14 -50.56
C TYR A 419 -11.88 1.78 -49.30
N LEU A 420 -10.54 1.95 -49.35
CA LEU A 420 -9.64 2.59 -48.37
C LEU A 420 -9.31 4.07 -48.68
N SER A 421 -8.85 4.84 -47.67
CA SER A 421 -8.11 6.10 -47.85
C SER A 421 -7.12 6.40 -46.69
N ARG A 422 -6.19 7.36 -46.89
CA ARG A 422 -5.11 7.78 -45.95
C ARG A 422 -5.15 9.29 -45.69
N HIS A 423 -4.77 9.75 -44.50
CA HIS A 423 -4.20 11.10 -44.29
C HIS A 423 -3.15 11.14 -43.15
N SER A 424 -2.50 12.30 -42.95
CA SER A 424 -1.16 12.44 -42.35
C SER A 424 -1.07 13.44 -41.18
N SER A 425 0.01 13.36 -40.40
CA SER A 425 0.30 14.13 -39.18
C SER A 425 1.25 15.33 -39.36
N PRO A 426 1.13 16.41 -38.55
CA PRO A 426 2.15 17.45 -38.40
C PRO A 426 2.74 17.58 -36.97
N THR A 427 3.89 18.27 -36.85
CA THR A 427 4.60 18.60 -35.60
C THR A 427 5.16 20.03 -35.68
N MET A 428 5.19 20.81 -34.60
CA MET A 428 5.92 22.11 -34.51
C MET A 428 6.34 22.47 -33.06
N SER A 429 7.10 23.56 -32.86
CA SER A 429 8.08 23.70 -31.77
C SER A 429 8.04 25.01 -30.92
N LEU A 430 8.92 25.07 -29.91
CA LEU A 430 9.13 26.13 -28.89
C LEU A 430 10.09 27.25 -29.33
N PRO A 431 10.02 28.47 -28.73
CA PRO A 431 11.13 29.45 -28.67
C PRO A 431 11.54 29.87 -27.23
N THR A 432 12.67 30.58 -27.08
CA THR A 432 13.37 30.88 -25.81
C THR A 432 14.13 32.23 -25.88
N LEU A 433 14.31 32.98 -24.76
CA LEU A 433 15.61 33.58 -24.28
C LEU A 433 15.53 34.70 -23.20
N THR A 434 16.71 35.00 -22.63
CA THR A 434 17.11 35.84 -21.45
C THR A 434 17.66 37.23 -21.90
N PRO A 435 18.18 38.23 -21.07
CA PRO A 435 19.19 38.12 -19.98
C PRO A 435 19.19 39.14 -18.79
N SER A 436 20.26 39.04 -17.97
CA SER A 436 20.66 39.70 -16.68
C SER A 436 21.40 41.06 -16.88
N PRO A 437 22.26 41.67 -15.97
CA PRO A 437 22.78 41.31 -14.61
C PRO A 437 22.98 42.44 -13.52
N GLU A 438 23.36 42.04 -12.27
CA GLU A 438 24.35 42.62 -11.28
C GLU A 438 24.43 44.16 -10.90
N ARG A 439 24.97 44.69 -9.75
CA ARG A 439 25.72 44.19 -8.55
C ARG A 439 25.65 45.17 -7.31
N GLN A 440 26.29 44.79 -6.17
CA GLN A 440 26.51 45.51 -4.86
C GLN A 440 27.83 46.37 -4.82
N PRO A 441 28.47 46.90 -3.71
CA PRO A 441 28.30 46.84 -2.21
C PRO A 441 28.43 48.25 -1.47
N THR A 442 28.94 48.57 -0.24
CA THR A 442 29.75 47.94 0.87
C THR A 442 29.78 48.78 2.21
N ASN A 443 29.77 48.14 3.40
CA ASN A 443 30.48 48.41 4.71
C ASN A 443 30.41 49.82 5.44
N ILE A 444 30.94 50.14 6.66
CA ILE A 444 31.96 49.64 7.67
C ILE A 444 31.57 49.92 9.17
N GLY A 445 32.03 49.08 10.14
CA GLY A 445 32.55 49.40 11.52
C GLY A 445 31.64 49.78 12.74
N GLU A 446 32.12 49.92 14.01
CA GLU A 446 33.27 49.33 14.78
C GLU A 446 33.35 49.73 16.31
N HIS A 447 33.75 48.82 17.23
CA HIS A 447 34.20 48.98 18.67
C HIS A 447 33.27 49.68 19.73
N GLY A 448 33.50 49.80 21.07
CA GLY A 448 34.46 49.31 22.12
C GLY A 448 34.30 50.12 23.47
N LEU A 449 34.83 49.86 24.69
CA LEU A 449 35.50 48.71 25.38
C LEU A 449 35.76 48.95 26.92
N THR A 450 35.50 47.99 27.85
CA THR A 450 35.95 47.88 29.31
C THR A 450 35.46 48.92 30.38
N LYS A 451 35.56 48.79 31.75
CA LYS A 451 36.11 47.80 32.74
C LYS A 451 35.44 47.87 34.18
N SER A 452 35.89 46.97 35.09
CA SER A 452 35.81 46.85 36.59
C SER A 452 35.51 48.08 37.48
N ALA A 453 35.05 48.01 38.75
CA ALA A 453 34.55 46.96 39.67
C ALA A 453 33.81 47.68 40.88
N ASP A 454 33.66 47.30 42.16
CA ASP A 454 34.15 46.21 43.06
C ASP A 454 33.23 46.07 44.33
N ALA A 455 33.56 45.27 45.38
CA ALA A 455 32.60 44.86 46.45
C ALA A 455 33.05 44.96 47.94
N CYS A 456 32.14 45.41 48.84
CA CYS A 456 32.11 45.08 50.30
C CYS A 456 30.90 45.68 51.06
N SER A 457 30.00 44.88 51.67
CA SER A 457 28.93 45.38 52.60
C SER A 457 28.06 44.29 53.31
N SER A 458 28.52 43.03 53.43
CA SER A 458 27.70 41.84 53.71
C SER A 458 26.99 41.71 55.09
N LEU A 459 27.08 42.70 55.99
CA LEU A 459 26.46 42.66 57.33
C LEU A 459 25.43 43.77 57.63
N ILE A 460 25.34 44.81 56.80
CA ILE A 460 24.17 45.73 56.80
C ILE A 460 22.95 45.04 56.14
N ILE A 461 23.18 43.87 55.54
CA ILE A 461 22.50 43.46 54.32
C ILE A 461 21.13 42.81 54.52
N CYS A 462 20.76 42.32 55.70
CA CYS A 462 19.48 41.62 55.87
C CYS A 462 18.26 42.54 55.98
N GLU A 463 18.30 43.58 56.81
CA GLU A 463 17.21 44.58 56.85
C GLU A 463 17.23 45.42 55.57
N SER A 464 18.42 45.86 55.13
CA SER A 464 18.52 46.62 53.87
C SER A 464 18.17 45.81 52.62
N HIS A 465 18.22 44.47 52.62
CA HIS A 465 17.71 43.67 51.51
C HIS A 465 16.18 43.69 51.40
N MET A 466 15.45 43.87 52.50
CA MET A 466 13.98 43.96 52.45
C MET A 466 13.56 45.32 51.89
N ASP A 467 14.15 46.40 52.39
CA ASP A 467 13.97 47.75 51.86
C ASP A 467 14.52 47.88 50.42
N SER A 468 15.60 47.16 50.08
CA SER A 468 16.14 47.07 48.72
C SER A 468 15.18 46.34 47.79
N ILE A 469 14.56 45.22 48.19
CA ILE A 469 13.56 44.55 47.37
C ILE A 469 12.35 45.47 47.15
N GLU A 470 11.86 46.15 48.18
CA GLU A 470 10.72 47.06 48.01
C GLU A 470 11.07 48.29 47.15
N SER A 471 12.23 48.91 47.34
CA SER A 471 12.69 50.03 46.51
C SER A 471 13.03 49.62 45.06
N LEU A 472 13.60 48.43 44.82
CA LEU A 472 13.74 47.88 43.46
C LEU A 472 12.37 47.66 42.81
N ILE A 473 11.37 47.17 43.55
CA ILE A 473 9.99 47.02 43.07
C ILE A 473 9.28 48.37 42.87
N GLN A 474 9.66 49.44 43.60
CA GLN A 474 9.19 50.81 43.34
C GLN A 474 9.85 51.39 42.08
N ASN A 475 11.15 51.19 41.89
CA ASN A 475 11.93 51.71 40.76
C ASN A 475 11.75 50.89 39.47
N LEU A 476 11.09 49.73 39.53
CA LEU A 476 10.83 48.84 38.38
C LEU A 476 10.08 49.58 37.24
N GLY A 477 9.03 50.34 37.58
CA GLY A 477 8.23 51.09 36.60
C GLY A 477 8.93 52.29 35.96
N GLU A 478 10.10 52.68 36.46
CA GLU A 478 10.99 53.70 35.88
C GLU A 478 12.13 53.06 35.08
N THR A 479 12.76 52.02 35.63
CA THR A 479 13.84 51.28 34.95
C THR A 479 13.39 50.62 33.65
N ILE A 480 12.19 50.03 33.59
CA ILE A 480 11.60 49.51 32.34
C ILE A 480 11.43 50.63 31.30
N ARG A 481 10.99 51.81 31.74
CA ARG A 481 10.73 52.99 30.89
C ARG A 481 12.01 53.57 30.29
N ASN A 482 13.10 53.53 31.04
CA ASN A 482 14.42 53.97 30.60
C ASN A 482 15.07 52.95 29.65
N SER A 483 14.91 51.64 29.91
CA SER A 483 15.28 50.57 28.99
C SER A 483 14.69 49.22 29.41
N SER A 484 14.13 48.46 28.48
CA SER A 484 13.70 47.08 28.72
C SER A 484 14.83 46.22 29.33
N THR A 485 16.05 46.33 28.81
CA THR A 485 17.24 45.63 29.31
C THR A 485 17.63 46.05 30.74
N MET A 486 17.26 47.26 31.19
CA MET A 486 17.45 47.68 32.58
C MET A 486 16.33 47.13 33.47
N GLY A 487 15.06 47.28 33.06
CA GLY A 487 13.91 46.72 33.79
C GLY A 487 13.99 45.20 33.98
N LEU A 488 14.56 44.47 33.01
CA LEU A 488 14.81 43.03 33.11
C LEU A 488 15.92 42.69 34.12
N LYS A 489 16.98 43.50 34.23
CA LYS A 489 18.03 43.31 35.25
C LYS A 489 17.51 43.63 36.64
N THR A 490 16.73 44.71 36.79
CA THR A 490 16.05 45.04 38.05
C THR A 490 15.07 43.93 38.45
N LEU A 491 14.38 43.30 37.49
CA LEU A 491 13.57 42.11 37.75
C LEU A 491 14.45 40.89 38.14
N GLU A 492 15.59 40.64 37.49
CA GLU A 492 16.52 39.55 37.85
C GLU A 492 17.03 39.72 39.29
N GLU A 493 17.42 40.94 39.66
CA GLU A 493 17.87 41.31 41.01
C GLU A 493 16.77 41.11 42.05
N VAL A 494 15.52 41.51 41.76
CA VAL A 494 14.36 41.27 42.64
C VAL A 494 14.10 39.77 42.81
N LEU A 495 14.04 39.00 41.71
CA LEU A 495 13.76 37.57 41.76
C LEU A 495 14.89 36.77 42.43
N PHE A 496 16.16 37.10 42.18
CA PHE A 496 17.30 36.45 42.82
C PHE A 496 17.41 36.84 44.30
N SER A 497 17.12 38.09 44.68
CA SER A 497 17.11 38.50 46.09
C SER A 497 15.98 37.83 46.87
N LEU A 498 14.78 37.74 46.27
CA LEU A 498 13.70 36.91 46.79
C LEU A 498 14.16 35.46 46.97
N VAL A 499 14.67 34.78 45.93
CA VAL A 499 15.17 33.39 46.05
C VAL A 499 16.23 33.24 47.15
N ARG A 500 17.25 34.11 47.20
CA ARG A 500 18.33 34.07 48.20
C ARG A 500 17.82 34.07 49.63
N LEU A 501 16.84 34.93 49.97
CA LEU A 501 16.27 35.05 51.33
C LEU A 501 15.71 33.73 51.90
N GLY A 502 15.27 32.79 51.06
CA GLY A 502 14.73 31.49 51.51
C GLY A 502 15.80 30.47 51.89
N SER A 503 17.07 30.76 51.58
CA SER A 503 18.21 29.90 51.91
C SER A 503 18.57 29.94 53.41
N GLN A 504 18.01 30.89 54.18
CA GLN A 504 18.38 31.15 55.57
C GLN A 504 17.15 31.16 56.52
N GLN A 505 16.63 29.95 56.77
CA GLN A 505 15.63 29.61 57.80
C GLN A 505 14.21 30.21 57.67
N PRO A 506 13.18 29.57 58.29
CA PRO A 506 11.77 29.90 58.07
C PRO A 506 11.30 31.08 58.93
N VAL A 507 11.69 32.30 58.58
CA VAL A 507 11.14 33.54 59.17
C VAL A 507 9.77 33.84 58.56
N LYS A 508 8.80 34.30 59.38
CA LYS A 508 7.50 34.81 58.91
C LYS A 508 7.69 36.16 58.22
N SER A 509 8.01 36.17 56.93
CA SER A 509 8.19 37.39 56.15
C SER A 509 6.90 38.23 56.07
N PRO A 510 6.96 39.56 56.23
CA PRO A 510 5.78 40.44 56.14
C PRO A 510 5.34 40.77 54.69
N ILE A 511 6.17 40.44 53.69
CA ILE A 511 5.89 40.74 52.28
C ILE A 511 4.73 39.87 51.78
N CYS A 512 3.61 40.50 51.41
CA CYS A 512 2.54 39.84 50.69
C CYS A 512 2.95 39.57 49.24
N LEU A 513 3.34 38.32 48.94
CA LEU A 513 3.78 37.90 47.60
C LEU A 513 2.70 38.07 46.52
N GLU A 514 1.41 38.04 46.89
CA GLU A 514 0.31 38.34 45.97
C GLU A 514 0.36 39.81 45.53
N VAL A 515 0.60 40.75 46.46
CA VAL A 515 0.80 42.18 46.14
C VAL A 515 2.06 42.40 45.30
N VAL A 516 3.18 41.72 45.62
CA VAL A 516 4.41 41.80 44.81
C VAL A 516 4.18 41.31 43.37
N SER A 517 3.52 40.15 43.21
CA SER A 517 3.21 39.62 41.88
C SER A 517 2.26 40.54 41.08
N SER A 518 1.27 41.14 41.74
CA SER A 518 0.35 42.10 41.13
C SER A 518 1.06 43.40 40.72
N LYS A 519 1.95 43.93 41.56
CA LYS A 519 2.74 45.13 41.24
C LYS A 519 3.71 44.89 40.09
N ILE A 520 4.45 43.77 40.09
CA ILE A 520 5.33 43.42 38.96
C ILE A 520 4.52 43.31 37.66
N ALA A 521 3.36 42.65 37.66
CA ALA A 521 2.50 42.58 36.47
C ALA A 521 2.07 43.98 35.98
N LYS A 522 1.62 44.83 36.91
CA LYS A 522 1.17 46.20 36.63
C LYS A 522 2.30 47.08 36.06
N GLU A 523 3.51 47.05 36.62
CA GLU A 523 4.60 47.91 36.15
C GLU A 523 5.10 47.50 34.74
N PHE A 524 5.08 46.22 34.40
CA PHE A 524 5.34 45.79 33.01
C PHE A 524 4.20 46.17 32.06
N GLU A 525 2.94 45.95 32.46
CA GLU A 525 1.76 46.27 31.63
C GLU A 525 1.62 47.78 31.35
N LEU A 526 1.88 48.64 32.35
CA LEU A 526 1.89 50.10 32.19
C LEU A 526 2.97 50.59 31.21
N ASN A 527 4.06 49.83 31.03
CA ASN A 527 5.11 50.11 30.06
C ASN A 527 4.93 49.32 28.74
N GLY A 528 3.75 48.71 28.51
CA GLY A 528 3.40 48.03 27.25
C GLY A 528 3.82 46.56 27.15
N TYR A 529 4.44 45.99 28.19
CA TYR A 529 4.91 44.61 28.21
C TYR A 529 3.92 43.68 28.92
N LYS A 530 3.47 42.63 28.25
CA LYS A 530 2.60 41.61 28.85
C LYS A 530 3.43 40.53 29.55
N LEU A 531 3.01 40.14 30.76
CA LEU A 531 3.50 38.91 31.39
C LEU A 531 2.68 37.71 30.91
N PHE A 532 3.34 36.57 30.72
CA PHE A 532 2.75 35.32 30.24
C PHE A 532 1.82 35.47 29.00
N PRO A 533 2.19 36.25 27.96
CA PRO A 533 1.34 36.40 26.79
C PRO A 533 1.18 35.06 26.04
N PRO A 534 0.03 34.81 25.39
CA PRO A 534 -0.10 33.81 24.33
C PRO A 534 0.99 33.98 23.26
N LEU A 535 1.56 32.88 22.79
CA LEU A 535 2.55 32.90 21.70
C LEU A 535 1.86 33.07 20.34
N GLU A 536 1.31 34.26 20.10
CA GLU A 536 0.63 34.60 18.86
C GLU A 536 1.61 34.89 17.72
N HIS A 537 1.84 33.85 16.91
CA HIS A 537 2.46 33.93 15.58
C HIS A 537 3.91 34.45 15.56
N ILE A 538 4.84 33.67 16.13
CA ILE A 538 6.30 33.85 15.98
C ILE A 538 6.63 34.27 14.53
N PRO A 539 7.16 35.49 14.29
CA PRO A 539 7.59 35.91 12.96
C PRO A 539 8.82 35.12 12.53
N ASP A 540 8.99 34.93 11.21
CA ASP A 540 10.22 34.35 10.65
C ASP A 540 11.37 35.41 10.62
N ALA A 541 11.49 36.23 11.68
CA ALA A 541 12.43 37.33 11.85
C ALA A 541 12.96 37.39 13.31
N PRO A 542 14.28 37.42 13.55
CA PRO A 542 14.87 37.10 14.86
C PRO A 542 14.88 38.24 15.90
N GLN A 543 13.99 39.24 15.79
CA GLN A 543 14.06 40.48 16.59
C GLN A 543 13.11 40.55 17.80
N CYS A 544 12.21 39.58 17.97
CA CYS A 544 11.44 39.45 19.21
C CYS A 544 11.05 37.98 19.44
N ASP A 545 11.53 37.40 20.53
CA ASP A 545 11.22 36.05 20.98
C ASP A 545 10.73 36.15 22.43
N ASP A 546 9.42 35.98 22.66
CA ASP A 546 8.80 36.10 23.98
C ASP A 546 9.31 35.08 25.02
N GLU A 547 10.19 34.16 24.62
CA GLU A 547 10.83 33.15 25.47
C GLU A 547 12.32 33.42 25.74
N ILE A 548 12.89 34.46 25.14
CA ILE A 548 14.31 34.84 25.27
C ILE A 548 14.39 36.34 25.57
N GLY A 549 14.94 36.71 26.73
CA GLY A 549 15.05 38.12 27.10
C GLY A 549 13.72 38.83 27.38
N SER A 550 12.64 38.08 27.67
CA SER A 550 11.38 38.64 28.18
C SER A 550 11.28 38.49 29.70
N ALA A 551 10.43 39.29 30.35
CA ALA A 551 10.15 39.15 31.79
C ALA A 551 9.53 37.78 32.11
N THR A 552 8.69 37.27 31.20
CA THR A 552 8.12 35.91 31.27
C THR A 552 9.22 34.84 31.28
N ALA A 553 10.18 34.94 30.35
CA ALA A 553 11.31 34.01 30.26
C ALA A 553 12.18 34.03 31.51
N LEU A 554 12.49 35.22 32.03
CA LEU A 554 13.31 35.39 33.23
C LEU A 554 12.64 34.82 34.50
N ILE A 555 11.33 35.02 34.66
CA ILE A 555 10.53 34.43 35.74
C ILE A 555 10.54 32.90 35.64
N ILE A 556 10.33 32.35 34.43
CA ILE A 556 10.35 30.91 34.16
C ILE A 556 11.73 30.30 34.45
N CYS A 557 12.80 30.86 33.89
CA CYS A 557 14.18 30.44 34.15
C CYS A 557 14.48 30.44 35.66
N THR A 558 14.22 31.55 36.36
CA THR A 558 14.50 31.65 37.80
C THR A 558 13.74 30.60 38.61
N PHE A 559 12.51 30.25 38.22
CA PHE A 559 11.76 29.16 38.83
C PHE A 559 12.36 27.78 38.50
N ILE A 560 12.75 27.50 37.26
CA ILE A 560 13.41 26.22 36.89
C ILE A 560 14.76 26.05 37.62
N PHE A 561 15.49 27.14 37.82
CA PHE A 561 16.80 27.15 38.48
C PHE A 561 16.72 27.02 40.01
N SER A 562 15.69 27.58 40.65
CA SER A 562 15.53 27.61 42.11
C SER A 562 14.52 26.58 42.67
N GLN A 563 13.42 26.35 41.96
CA GLN A 563 12.19 25.68 42.40
C GLN A 563 11.60 26.21 43.73
N ASP A 564 11.94 27.45 44.11
CA ASP A 564 11.62 28.04 45.41
C ASP A 564 10.11 28.16 45.68
N GLU A 565 9.69 27.89 46.92
CA GLU A 565 8.28 27.91 47.34
C GLU A 565 7.61 29.30 47.15
N ARG A 566 8.38 30.39 47.21
CA ARG A 566 7.86 31.76 47.05
C ARG A 566 7.75 32.15 45.58
N MET A 567 8.62 31.60 44.72
CA MET A 567 8.39 31.61 43.27
C MET A 567 7.11 30.82 42.93
N GLN A 568 6.88 29.65 43.54
CA GLN A 568 5.62 28.90 43.37
C GLN A 568 4.40 29.72 43.82
N LYS A 569 4.48 30.44 44.94
CA LYS A 569 3.42 31.37 45.41
C LYS A 569 3.14 32.50 44.42
N MET A 570 4.17 33.13 43.84
CA MET A 570 3.99 34.19 42.83
C MET A 570 3.40 33.65 41.52
N LEU A 571 3.89 32.50 41.03
CA LEU A 571 3.34 31.79 39.87
C LEU A 571 1.88 31.38 40.08
N LEU A 572 1.52 30.96 41.30
CA LEU A 572 0.13 30.66 41.65
C LEU A 572 -0.73 31.93 41.66
N SER A 573 -0.24 33.04 42.21
CA SER A 573 -0.95 34.33 42.22
C SER A 573 -1.25 34.81 40.79
N TRP A 574 -0.26 34.80 39.89
CA TRP A 574 -0.50 35.08 38.48
C TRP A 574 -1.51 34.09 37.85
N SER A 575 -1.40 32.79 38.13
CA SER A 575 -2.37 31.80 37.63
C SER A 575 -3.79 31.94 38.22
N LYS A 576 -3.99 32.54 39.39
CA LYS A 576 -5.31 32.93 39.91
C LYS A 576 -5.88 34.12 39.15
N ASN A 577 -5.03 35.10 38.84
CA ASN A 577 -5.38 36.34 38.14
C ASN A 577 -5.48 36.18 36.60
N GLY A 578 -5.78 34.96 36.12
CA GLY A 578 -6.05 34.69 34.69
C GLY A 578 -4.82 34.51 33.78
N PHE A 579 -3.60 34.72 34.28
CA PHE A 579 -2.39 34.54 33.46
C PHE A 579 -2.16 33.05 33.13
N PRO A 580 -1.85 32.67 31.87
CA PRO A 580 -1.72 31.28 31.44
C PRO A 580 -0.33 30.68 31.79
N VAL A 581 0.05 30.79 33.07
CA VAL A 581 1.38 30.47 33.61
C VAL A 581 1.78 29.01 33.32
N GLY A 582 0.87 28.06 33.51
CA GLY A 582 1.13 26.63 33.28
C GLY A 582 1.44 26.33 31.81
N ALA A 583 0.61 26.83 30.89
CA ALA A 583 0.85 26.72 29.45
C ALA A 583 2.18 27.36 29.01
N ARG A 584 2.56 28.52 29.55
CA ARG A 584 3.88 29.12 29.21
C ARG A 584 5.07 28.34 29.79
N LEU A 585 4.94 27.75 30.98
CA LEU A 585 5.94 26.81 31.52
C LEU A 585 6.07 25.55 30.65
N LEU A 586 4.95 25.01 30.16
CA LEU A 586 4.92 23.82 29.31
C LEU A 586 5.50 24.07 27.91
N SER A 587 5.16 25.21 27.28
CA SER A 587 5.80 25.67 26.03
C SER A 587 7.31 25.77 26.19
N TYR A 588 7.79 26.49 27.22
CA TYR A 588 9.21 26.70 27.47
C TYR A 588 9.96 25.37 27.63
N ALA A 589 9.45 24.44 28.46
CA ALA A 589 10.07 23.14 28.67
C ALA A 589 10.07 22.27 27.39
N SER A 590 9.00 22.32 26.61
CA SER A 590 8.86 21.55 25.35
C SER A 590 9.80 22.06 24.25
N ARG A 591 9.95 23.38 24.13
CA ARG A 591 10.92 23.98 23.21
C ARG A 591 12.36 23.70 23.63
N LEU A 592 12.65 23.69 24.94
CA LEU A 592 13.98 23.32 25.44
C LEU A 592 14.34 21.86 25.11
N ASP A 593 13.38 20.92 25.21
CA ASP A 593 13.54 19.53 24.73
C ASP A 593 13.74 19.45 23.21
N GLN A 594 13.01 20.27 22.43
CA GLN A 594 13.18 20.33 20.98
C GLN A 594 14.60 20.79 20.58
N GLU A 595 15.06 21.94 21.11
CA GLU A 595 16.39 22.48 20.78
C GLU A 595 17.51 21.55 21.30
N ALA A 596 17.29 20.85 22.42
CA ALA A 596 18.18 19.79 22.92
C ALA A 596 18.22 18.56 21.99
N ASP A 597 17.11 18.12 21.39
CA ASP A 597 17.13 17.00 20.44
C ASP A 597 17.81 17.39 19.11
N MET A 598 17.63 18.64 18.66
CA MET A 598 18.37 19.19 17.52
C MET A 598 19.89 19.20 17.78
N MET A 599 20.34 19.55 18.99
CA MET A 599 21.75 19.45 19.39
C MET A 599 22.26 18.00 19.36
N LYS A 600 21.45 17.03 19.82
CA LYS A 600 21.84 15.61 19.81
C LYS A 600 22.11 15.11 18.39
N THR A 601 21.28 15.48 17.41
CA THR A 601 21.41 15.12 15.99
C THR A 601 22.58 15.82 15.31
N ALA A 602 22.72 17.15 15.47
CA ALA A 602 23.83 17.90 14.85
C ALA A 602 25.21 17.35 15.29
N MET A 603 25.32 16.86 16.52
CA MET A 603 26.49 16.17 17.06
C MET A 603 26.62 14.68 16.64
N VAL A 604 25.98 14.24 15.56
CA VAL A 604 26.18 12.90 14.95
C VAL A 604 26.76 13.02 13.55
N ASP A 605 26.42 14.06 12.80
CA ASP A 605 26.80 14.23 11.40
C ASP A 605 28.22 14.86 11.19
N ASN A 606 28.97 15.10 12.27
CA ASN A 606 30.34 15.65 12.34
C ASN A 606 30.61 17.03 11.67
N ASN A 607 29.70 17.57 10.86
CA ASN A 607 29.84 18.86 10.19
C ASN A 607 29.51 20.06 11.10
N PHE A 608 30.26 20.20 12.20
CA PHE A 608 30.07 21.26 13.19
C PHE A 608 30.93 22.50 12.86
N GLU A 609 30.54 23.25 11.82
CA GLU A 609 31.06 24.61 11.60
C GLU A 609 30.37 25.63 12.51
N GLU A 610 31.13 26.64 12.98
CA GLU A 610 30.71 27.57 14.04
C GLU A 610 29.52 28.48 13.69
N ASN A 611 29.05 28.51 12.44
CA ASN A 611 27.95 29.36 12.00
C ASN A 611 26.53 28.81 12.29
N ASN A 612 26.37 27.56 12.72
CA ASN A 612 25.06 26.89 12.76
C ASN A 612 24.22 27.07 14.06
N TYR A 613 24.57 28.01 14.94
CA TYR A 613 23.83 28.29 16.19
C TYR A 613 22.41 28.84 15.99
N SER A 614 22.03 29.20 14.76
CA SER A 614 20.77 29.88 14.42
C SER A 614 19.48 29.19 14.91
N GLY A 615 19.52 27.89 15.23
CA GLY A 615 18.36 27.10 15.67
C GLY A 615 18.30 26.73 17.16
N MET A 616 19.24 27.17 18.01
CA MET A 616 19.35 26.73 19.42
C MET A 616 19.39 27.92 20.40
N THR A 617 18.61 28.95 20.12
CA THR A 617 18.65 30.24 20.83
C THR A 617 18.11 30.15 22.27
N LEU A 618 17.06 29.36 22.52
CA LEU A 618 16.51 29.17 23.87
C LEU A 618 17.46 28.31 24.70
N LEU A 619 17.99 27.23 24.12
CA LEU A 619 18.94 26.35 24.80
C LEU A 619 20.20 27.11 25.24
N THR A 620 20.74 27.97 24.37
CA THR A 620 21.89 28.83 24.69
C THR A 620 21.56 29.79 25.83
N PHE A 621 20.45 30.53 25.72
CA PHE A 621 19.97 31.45 26.76
C PHE A 621 19.71 30.75 28.11
N HIS A 622 19.18 29.53 28.09
CA HIS A 622 18.92 28.75 29.30
C HIS A 622 20.21 28.25 29.97
N VAL A 623 21.21 27.85 29.19
CA VAL A 623 22.54 27.44 29.71
C VAL A 623 23.28 28.65 30.31
N ASP A 624 23.31 29.79 29.62
CA ASP A 624 23.94 31.01 30.13
C ASP A 624 23.24 31.53 31.39
N GLY A 625 21.91 31.58 31.39
CA GLY A 625 21.11 31.94 32.57
C GLY A 625 21.35 30.98 33.75
N TYR A 626 21.53 29.69 33.49
CA TYR A 626 21.83 28.71 34.54
C TYR A 626 23.21 28.93 35.16
N PHE A 627 24.25 29.21 34.35
CA PHE A 627 25.57 29.56 34.88
C PHE A 627 25.58 30.92 35.59
N SER A 628 24.82 31.91 35.11
CA SER A 628 24.59 33.18 35.82
C SER A 628 24.02 32.95 37.22
N PHE A 629 22.93 32.17 37.31
CA PHE A 629 22.28 31.82 38.58
C PHE A 629 23.22 31.06 39.54
N LEU A 630 24.02 30.11 39.05
CA LEU A 630 24.99 29.38 39.86
C LEU A 630 26.11 30.28 40.40
N ASN A 631 26.68 31.14 39.55
CA ASN A 631 27.75 32.06 39.95
C ASN A 631 27.22 33.12 40.93
N GLY A 632 26.02 33.64 40.68
CA GLY A 632 25.27 34.49 41.60
C GLY A 632 24.93 33.86 42.95
N ARG A 633 25.13 32.54 43.11
CA ARG A 633 24.99 31.82 44.40
C ARG A 633 26.32 31.61 45.13
N LYS A 634 27.46 31.93 44.52
CA LYS A 634 28.82 31.76 45.09
C LYS A 634 29.46 33.06 45.59
N GLY A 635 29.07 34.21 45.06
CA GLY A 635 29.56 35.52 45.51
C GLY A 635 30.82 36.05 44.82
N ASP A 636 31.47 35.26 43.95
CA ASP A 636 32.67 35.67 43.22
C ASP A 636 32.34 36.55 41.99
N SER A 637 32.68 37.83 42.05
CA SER A 637 32.50 38.79 40.95
C SER A 637 33.61 38.69 39.90
N SER A 638 33.64 37.60 39.12
CA SER A 638 34.48 37.47 37.93
C SER A 638 33.66 37.25 36.66
N LYS A 639 33.96 38.00 35.59
CA LYS A 639 33.30 37.84 34.28
C LYS A 639 33.82 36.57 33.62
N SER A 640 33.09 35.47 33.77
CA SER A 640 33.40 34.19 33.13
C SER A 640 33.35 34.33 31.61
N ILE A 641 34.49 34.13 30.95
CA ILE A 641 34.50 33.65 29.56
C ILE A 641 33.90 32.25 29.58
N LEU A 642 32.92 31.97 28.72
CA LEU A 642 32.18 30.70 28.78
C LEU A 642 33.07 29.54 28.36
N CYS A 643 33.19 28.53 29.23
CA CYS A 643 34.06 27.38 28.98
C CYS A 643 33.27 26.32 28.17
N THR A 644 33.31 26.44 26.85
CA THR A 644 32.58 25.60 25.88
C THR A 644 32.89 24.10 25.96
N SER A 645 33.99 23.72 26.63
CA SER A 645 34.39 22.32 26.85
C SER A 645 33.59 21.56 27.92
N LYS A 646 32.48 22.12 28.44
CA LYS A 646 31.66 21.50 29.50
C LYS A 646 30.18 21.26 29.15
N ILE A 647 29.73 21.56 27.93
CA ILE A 647 28.33 21.37 27.53
C ILE A 647 28.21 20.03 26.77
N ASP A 648 28.04 18.94 27.52
CA ASP A 648 27.78 17.60 26.97
C ASP A 648 26.28 17.27 26.88
N LYS A 649 25.95 16.16 26.22
CA LYS A 649 24.57 15.71 26.00
C LYS A 649 23.85 15.29 27.30
N GLU A 650 24.58 14.94 28.36
CA GLU A 650 24.02 14.54 29.67
C GLU A 650 23.70 15.77 30.53
N PHE A 651 24.56 16.80 30.49
CA PHE A 651 24.32 18.10 31.11
C PHE A 651 23.07 18.78 30.53
N VAL A 652 22.92 18.78 29.20
CA VAL A 652 21.74 19.35 28.53
C VAL A 652 20.47 18.58 28.88
N ALA A 653 20.51 17.24 28.92
CA ALA A 653 19.37 16.43 29.36
C ALA A 653 18.92 16.80 30.78
N LYS A 654 19.86 16.95 31.73
CA LYS A 654 19.55 17.37 33.11
C LYS A 654 18.91 18.77 33.20
N LEU A 655 19.12 19.67 32.24
CA LEU A 655 18.43 20.96 32.20
C LEU A 655 16.98 20.82 31.71
N VAL A 656 16.75 19.97 30.69
CA VAL A 656 15.39 19.62 30.22
C VAL A 656 14.59 18.92 31.32
N ASP A 657 15.15 17.90 31.96
CA ASP A 657 14.53 17.17 33.07
C ASP A 657 14.12 18.11 34.21
N ARG A 658 14.96 19.11 34.50
CA ARG A 658 14.67 20.15 35.50
C ARG A 658 13.54 21.09 35.09
N ALA A 659 13.40 21.42 33.81
CA ALA A 659 12.30 22.25 33.31
C ALA A 659 10.96 21.52 33.46
N PHE A 660 10.89 20.25 33.05
CA PHE A 660 9.69 19.41 33.28
C PHE A 660 9.44 19.14 34.76
N THR A 661 10.48 18.93 35.58
CA THR A 661 10.35 18.81 37.04
C THR A 661 9.73 20.08 37.65
N ALA A 662 10.20 21.26 37.26
CA ALA A 662 9.64 22.53 37.75
C ALA A 662 8.17 22.70 37.34
N TYR A 663 7.79 22.33 36.12
CA TYR A 663 6.40 22.30 35.69
C TYR A 663 5.54 21.32 36.52
N ARG A 664 6.04 20.11 36.82
CA ARG A 664 5.37 19.14 37.71
C ARG A 664 5.22 19.68 39.14
N CYS A 665 6.22 20.38 39.66
CA CYS A 665 6.14 21.07 40.96
C CYS A 665 5.05 22.15 40.95
N PHE A 666 4.98 22.97 39.90
CA PHE A 666 3.92 23.98 39.73
C PHE A 666 2.53 23.34 39.64
N LEU A 667 2.33 22.29 38.85
CA LEU A 667 1.05 21.57 38.78
C LEU A 667 0.62 21.00 40.15
N THR A 668 1.57 20.41 40.89
CA THR A 668 1.32 19.85 42.22
C THR A 668 0.93 20.96 43.22
N TYR A 669 1.63 22.09 43.19
CA TYR A 669 1.34 23.26 44.02
C TYR A 669 0.00 23.92 43.66
N LYS A 670 -0.32 24.00 42.36
CA LYS A 670 -1.61 24.50 41.84
C LYS A 670 -2.78 23.61 42.26
N ARG A 671 -2.61 22.29 42.18
CA ARG A 671 -3.61 21.31 42.64
C ARG A 671 -3.92 21.49 44.13
N THR A 672 -2.89 21.47 44.98
CA THR A 672 -3.04 21.54 46.44
C THR A 672 -3.59 22.87 46.98
N ASN A 673 -3.33 24.00 46.29
CA ASN A 673 -3.70 25.33 46.79
C ASN A 673 -4.91 25.99 46.10
N ILE A 674 -5.37 25.50 44.95
CA ILE A 674 -6.59 25.98 44.28
C ILE A 674 -7.71 24.93 44.31
N HIS A 675 -7.42 23.68 43.96
CA HIS A 675 -8.45 22.64 43.81
C HIS A 675 -8.48 21.69 45.02
N LYS A 676 -9.18 22.11 46.08
CA LYS A 676 -9.51 21.23 47.23
C LYS A 676 -10.60 20.19 46.91
N GLU A 677 -11.22 20.26 45.74
CA GLU A 677 -12.19 19.29 45.24
C GLU A 677 -11.49 18.04 44.69
N ALA A 678 -12.05 16.86 44.98
CA ALA A 678 -11.39 15.58 44.69
C ALA A 678 -11.19 15.29 43.19
N ASP A 679 -11.98 15.90 42.32
CA ASP A 679 -12.10 15.55 40.90
C ASP A 679 -10.99 16.09 39.98
N THR A 680 -10.20 17.06 40.41
CA THR A 680 -9.13 17.63 39.56
C THR A 680 -7.87 16.76 39.62
N SER A 681 -7.65 15.95 38.59
CA SER A 681 -6.42 15.16 38.41
C SER A 681 -5.28 16.01 37.84
N MET A 682 -4.05 15.50 37.96
CA MET A 682 -2.87 16.11 37.33
C MET A 682 -3.00 16.12 35.79
N SER A 683 -3.52 15.04 35.20
CA SER A 683 -3.78 14.93 33.75
C SER A 683 -4.79 15.97 33.24
N LYS A 684 -5.86 16.27 34.01
CA LYS A 684 -6.82 17.35 33.67
C LYS A 684 -6.15 18.73 33.65
N LEU A 685 -5.23 19.01 34.57
CA LEU A 685 -4.47 20.26 34.59
C LEU A 685 -3.49 20.34 33.41
N LEU A 686 -2.74 19.27 33.14
CA LEU A 686 -1.88 19.15 31.96
C LEU A 686 -2.67 19.35 30.67
N PHE A 687 -3.83 18.70 30.52
CA PHE A 687 -4.69 18.87 29.34
C PHE A 687 -5.16 20.32 29.18
N SER A 688 -5.50 21.02 30.27
CA SER A 688 -5.89 22.43 30.20
C SER A 688 -4.76 23.33 29.69
N ASP A 689 -3.53 23.14 30.17
CA ASP A 689 -2.36 23.89 29.70
C ASP A 689 -1.99 23.51 28.26
N LEU A 690 -1.92 22.21 27.95
CA LEU A 690 -1.64 21.66 26.63
C LEU A 690 -2.63 22.12 25.57
N ARG A 691 -3.92 22.25 25.91
CA ARG A 691 -4.95 22.79 25.02
C ARG A 691 -4.65 24.24 24.63
N LEU A 692 -4.17 25.07 25.55
CA LEU A 692 -3.75 26.44 25.27
C LEU A 692 -2.49 26.48 24.40
N CYS A 693 -1.43 25.73 24.76
CA CYS A 693 -0.23 25.59 23.93
C CYS A 693 -0.58 25.16 22.49
N SER A 694 -1.53 24.23 22.33
CA SER A 694 -1.97 23.71 21.03
C SER A 694 -2.72 24.73 20.16
N GLN A 695 -3.15 25.86 20.72
CA GLN A 695 -3.76 26.97 19.98
C GLN A 695 -2.69 27.95 19.47
N TRP A 696 -1.62 28.13 20.26
CA TRP A 696 -0.52 29.06 19.97
C TRP A 696 0.47 28.48 18.94
N GLU A 697 1.09 27.32 19.25
CA GLU A 697 2.30 26.85 18.57
C GLU A 697 2.05 25.96 17.33
N LYS A 698 1.27 26.45 16.36
CA LYS A 698 0.88 25.68 15.16
C LYS A 698 2.06 25.02 14.40
N LYS A 699 3.23 25.67 14.31
CA LYS A 699 4.44 25.13 13.62
C LYS A 699 5.20 24.06 14.43
N ARG A 700 4.91 23.84 15.72
CA ARG A 700 5.71 22.99 16.63
C ARG A 700 4.92 21.88 17.36
N LEU A 701 3.63 21.70 17.03
CA LEU A 701 2.73 20.80 17.77
C LEU A 701 3.27 19.36 17.95
N LYS A 702 3.91 18.76 16.93
CA LYS A 702 4.51 17.42 17.08
C LYS A 702 5.61 17.34 18.15
N PHE A 703 6.42 18.39 18.33
CA PHE A 703 7.48 18.41 19.34
C PHE A 703 6.90 18.58 20.75
N LEU A 704 5.87 19.42 20.89
CA LEU A 704 5.08 19.55 22.12
C LEU A 704 4.43 18.22 22.53
N PHE A 705 3.83 17.48 21.60
CA PHE A 705 3.28 16.16 21.93
C PHE A 705 4.36 15.11 22.19
N GLY A 706 5.46 15.11 21.43
CA GLY A 706 6.60 14.23 21.67
C GLY A 706 7.24 14.43 23.04
N SER A 707 7.42 15.67 23.48
CA SER A 707 8.05 16.00 24.77
C SER A 707 7.21 15.53 25.96
N ILE A 708 5.87 15.65 25.92
CA ILE A 708 5.02 15.18 27.03
C ILE A 708 5.04 13.66 27.18
N PHE A 709 5.15 12.88 26.10
CA PHE A 709 5.26 11.41 26.20
C PHE A 709 6.66 10.94 26.65
N ARG A 710 7.69 11.77 26.51
CA ARG A 710 9.04 11.53 27.06
C ARG A 710 9.08 11.85 28.57
N HIS A 711 8.62 13.04 28.95
CA HIS A 711 8.89 13.65 30.26
C HIS A 711 7.70 13.64 31.24
N LEU A 712 6.48 13.49 30.74
CA LEU A 712 5.22 13.49 31.50
C LEU A 712 4.38 12.23 31.17
N ALA A 713 5.05 11.11 30.90
CA ALA A 713 4.44 9.84 30.48
C ALA A 713 3.30 9.37 31.42
N ASP A 714 3.52 9.46 32.73
CA ASP A 714 2.55 9.09 33.78
C ASP A 714 1.31 10.01 33.86
N LEU A 715 1.33 11.14 33.15
CA LEU A 715 0.23 12.12 33.07
C LEU A 715 -0.40 12.19 31.67
N SER A 716 0.08 11.41 30.70
CA SER A 716 -0.28 11.53 29.28
C SER A 716 -0.56 10.21 28.56
N ILE A 717 0.07 9.10 28.96
CA ILE A 717 -0.11 7.79 28.33
C ILE A 717 -1.57 7.33 28.47
N SER A 718 -2.17 6.98 27.33
CA SER A 718 -3.58 6.59 27.18
C SER A 718 -4.65 7.56 27.74
N GLU A 719 -4.30 8.82 28.05
CA GLU A 719 -5.26 9.84 28.53
C GLU A 719 -6.17 10.35 27.41
N GLU A 720 -7.49 10.14 27.55
CA GLU A 720 -8.46 10.32 26.46
C GLU A 720 -8.43 11.72 25.83
N ASP A 721 -8.50 12.76 26.65
CA ASP A 721 -8.58 14.14 26.19
C ASP A 721 -7.31 14.57 25.44
N ILE A 722 -6.14 14.07 25.87
CA ILE A 722 -4.84 14.31 25.22
C ILE A 722 -4.79 13.58 23.88
N MET A 723 -5.21 12.31 23.84
CA MET A 723 -5.27 11.53 22.59
C MET A 723 -6.21 12.14 21.57
N LYS A 724 -7.38 12.63 22.01
CA LYS A 724 -8.35 13.32 21.15
C LYS A 724 -7.81 14.65 20.65
N LEU A 725 -7.05 15.39 21.47
CA LEU A 725 -6.37 16.62 21.05
C LEU A 725 -5.32 16.34 19.97
N ILE A 726 -4.51 15.28 20.12
CA ILE A 726 -3.50 14.87 19.12
C ILE A 726 -4.15 14.61 17.76
N VAL A 727 -5.18 13.76 17.70
CA VAL A 727 -5.79 13.37 16.41
C VAL A 727 -6.67 14.46 15.79
N SER A 728 -7.18 15.41 16.59
CA SER A 728 -7.93 16.56 16.08
C SER A 728 -7.05 17.73 15.64
N ARG A 729 -5.86 17.92 16.25
CA ARG A 729 -4.98 19.09 16.00
C ARG A 729 -3.86 18.85 14.98
N LEU A 730 -3.26 17.65 14.94
CA LEU A 730 -2.16 17.37 14.02
C LEU A 730 -2.62 17.06 12.60
N ASP A 731 -1.80 17.38 11.60
CA ASP A 731 -2.01 16.97 10.21
C ASP A 731 -1.50 15.52 9.96
N HIS A 732 -1.44 15.11 8.69
CA HIS A 732 -0.99 13.76 8.36
C HIS A 732 0.54 13.59 8.45
N ALA A 733 1.32 14.63 8.15
CA ALA A 733 2.79 14.57 8.15
C ALA A 733 3.32 14.55 9.58
N ASP A 734 2.83 15.45 10.44
CA ASP A 734 3.19 15.46 11.88
C ASP A 734 2.84 14.13 12.58
N LEU A 735 1.76 13.46 12.16
CA LEU A 735 1.39 12.14 12.67
C LEU A 735 2.25 11.00 12.10
N ILE A 736 2.81 11.13 10.90
CA ILE A 736 3.81 10.18 10.38
C ILE A 736 5.12 10.33 11.16
N ASP A 737 5.56 11.56 11.44
CA ASP A 737 6.77 11.80 12.24
C ASP A 737 6.64 11.23 13.65
N ILE A 738 5.51 11.42 14.34
CA ILE A 738 5.24 10.78 15.64
C ILE A 738 5.24 9.24 15.51
N GLN A 739 4.68 8.68 14.43
CA GLN A 739 4.76 7.24 14.20
C GLN A 739 6.20 6.76 13.97
N LEU A 740 7.07 7.56 13.37
CA LEU A 740 8.50 7.26 13.27
C LEU A 740 9.20 7.35 14.64
N GLU A 741 8.89 8.34 15.48
CA GLU A 741 9.45 8.44 16.84
C GLU A 741 9.03 7.26 17.74
N ILE A 742 7.76 6.83 17.66
CA ILE A 742 7.28 5.59 18.32
C ILE A 742 8.00 4.36 17.75
N SER A 743 8.18 4.28 16.42
CA SER A 743 8.90 3.18 15.75
C SER A 743 10.35 3.06 16.20
N LEU A 744 11.00 4.20 16.46
CA LEU A 744 12.35 4.32 17.00
C LEU A 744 12.42 4.13 18.53
N LYS A 745 11.30 3.82 19.21
CA LYS A 745 11.20 3.66 20.66
C LYS A 745 11.62 4.92 21.46
N LYS A 746 11.47 6.13 20.91
CA LYS A 746 11.75 7.38 21.67
C LYS A 746 10.82 7.57 22.86
N TYR A 747 9.57 7.11 22.76
CA TYR A 747 8.54 7.15 23.81
C TYR A 747 7.38 6.21 23.44
N SER A 748 6.38 6.15 24.33
CA SER A 748 5.17 5.35 24.22
C SER A 748 3.95 6.26 24.44
N VAL A 749 2.91 6.06 23.64
CA VAL A 749 1.66 6.84 23.63
C VAL A 749 0.53 6.06 24.32
N PHE A 750 0.52 4.74 24.18
CA PHE A 750 -0.52 3.85 24.73
C PHE A 750 -0.07 3.10 25.99
N GLY A 751 1.22 2.78 26.08
CA GLY A 751 1.81 2.11 27.24
C GLY A 751 1.43 0.64 27.35
N GLU A 752 1.90 0.00 28.43
CA GLU A 752 1.73 -1.44 28.64
C GLU A 752 0.42 -1.82 29.35
N ASN A 753 -0.35 -0.84 29.85
CA ASN A 753 -1.62 -1.11 30.55
C ASN A 753 -2.76 -1.41 29.55
N THR A 754 -2.89 -2.69 29.24
CA THR A 754 -3.84 -3.23 28.28
C THR A 754 -5.32 -2.92 28.59
N GLU A 755 -5.68 -2.71 29.85
CA GLU A 755 -7.05 -2.39 30.27
C GLU A 755 -7.41 -0.93 29.97
N ILE A 756 -6.49 0.01 30.27
CA ILE A 756 -6.67 1.43 29.96
C ILE A 756 -6.72 1.62 28.44
N VAL A 757 -5.84 0.94 27.69
CA VAL A 757 -5.87 0.93 26.22
C VAL A 757 -7.19 0.36 25.69
N SER A 758 -7.73 -0.72 26.29
CA SER A 758 -9.06 -1.26 25.93
C SER A 758 -10.19 -0.25 26.15
N HIS A 759 -10.16 0.47 27.26
CA HIS A 759 -11.14 1.50 27.61
C HIS A 759 -11.06 2.70 26.64
N LEU A 760 -9.86 3.18 26.34
CA LEU A 760 -9.61 4.23 25.37
C LEU A 760 -10.07 3.85 23.95
N ILE A 761 -9.79 2.62 23.50
CA ILE A 761 -10.28 2.08 22.22
C ILE A 761 -11.81 2.09 22.17
N LYS A 762 -12.50 1.68 23.23
CA LYS A 762 -13.98 1.70 23.28
C LYS A 762 -14.50 3.12 23.13
N LYS A 763 -13.89 4.10 23.82
CA LYS A 763 -14.30 5.50 23.72
C LYS A 763 -14.02 6.13 22.36
N SER A 764 -12.93 5.76 21.68
CA SER A 764 -12.61 6.31 20.36
C SER A 764 -13.61 5.92 19.27
N LEU A 765 -14.43 4.88 19.48
CA LEU A 765 -15.54 4.53 18.58
C LEU A 765 -16.59 5.65 18.47
N HIS A 766 -16.68 6.55 19.45
CA HIS A 766 -17.55 7.71 19.45
C HIS A 766 -16.89 8.99 18.90
N TRP A 767 -15.63 8.92 18.44
CA TRP A 767 -14.92 10.04 17.80
C TRP A 767 -15.24 10.09 16.29
N ASN A 768 -14.91 11.19 15.62
CA ASN A 768 -15.23 11.32 14.19
C ASN A 768 -14.33 10.43 13.30
N CYS A 769 -14.71 10.19 12.04
CA CYS A 769 -14.04 9.23 11.18
C CYS A 769 -12.54 9.56 10.91
N LEU A 770 -12.17 10.84 10.89
CA LEU A 770 -10.78 11.27 10.69
C LEU A 770 -9.95 11.10 11.99
N GLU A 771 -10.54 11.45 13.13
CA GLU A 771 -9.96 11.22 14.47
C GLU A 771 -9.70 9.72 14.68
N GLN A 772 -10.69 8.86 14.38
CA GLN A 772 -10.55 7.41 14.44
C GLN A 772 -9.44 6.89 13.51
N HIS A 773 -9.38 7.36 12.25
CA HIS A 773 -8.36 6.90 11.30
C HIS A 773 -6.94 7.18 11.81
N LYS A 774 -6.70 8.40 12.31
CA LYS A 774 -5.42 8.83 12.89
C LYS A 774 -5.07 8.03 14.16
N PHE A 775 -6.05 7.86 15.05
CA PHE A 775 -5.92 7.08 16.29
C PHE A 775 -5.52 5.62 16.03
N TRP A 776 -6.21 4.95 15.09
CA TRP A 776 -5.88 3.58 14.68
C TRP A 776 -4.54 3.46 13.93
N GLY A 777 -4.02 4.56 13.38
CA GLY A 777 -2.65 4.64 12.87
C GLY A 777 -1.63 4.54 14.00
N LEU A 778 -1.71 5.45 14.99
CA LEU A 778 -0.84 5.47 16.16
C LEU A 778 -0.83 4.13 16.91
N ILE A 779 -2.02 3.56 17.20
CA ILE A 779 -2.16 2.25 17.85
C ILE A 779 -1.43 1.13 17.10
N ARG A 780 -1.56 1.10 15.76
CA ARG A 780 -0.94 0.04 14.95
C ARG A 780 0.58 0.10 15.00
N THR A 781 1.14 1.31 14.97
CA THR A 781 2.58 1.53 15.06
C THR A 781 3.12 1.02 16.40
N GLU A 782 2.52 1.44 17.51
CA GLU A 782 3.02 1.04 18.84
C GLU A 782 2.91 -0.48 19.08
N PHE A 783 1.77 -1.11 18.73
CA PHE A 783 1.64 -2.58 18.83
C PHE A 783 2.58 -3.36 17.90
N THR A 784 3.07 -2.75 16.82
CA THR A 784 4.11 -3.37 15.96
C THR A 784 5.46 -3.35 16.68
N VAL A 785 5.77 -2.24 17.36
CA VAL A 785 7.00 -2.04 18.14
C VAL A 785 7.06 -2.94 19.37
N SER A 786 5.97 -3.07 20.14
CA SER A 786 5.92 -3.92 21.35
C SER A 786 6.18 -5.40 21.02
N LYS A 787 5.62 -5.90 19.91
CA LYS A 787 5.80 -7.30 19.47
C LYS A 787 7.24 -7.63 19.08
N ALA A 788 7.99 -6.69 18.52
CA ALA A 788 9.39 -6.88 18.17
C ALA A 788 10.31 -7.09 19.40
N SER A 789 9.82 -6.84 20.61
CA SER A 789 10.54 -7.02 21.89
C SER A 789 10.10 -8.25 22.69
N GLY A 790 9.27 -9.14 22.13
CA GLY A 790 8.83 -10.37 22.81
C GLY A 790 7.75 -10.19 23.88
N GLY A 791 7.00 -9.08 23.85
CA GLY A 791 5.87 -8.83 24.76
C GLY A 791 4.68 -9.78 24.56
N LYS A 792 3.96 -10.06 25.66
CA LYS A 792 2.85 -11.05 25.74
C LYS A 792 1.55 -10.62 25.01
N ASP A 793 0.58 -11.55 24.98
CA ASP A 793 -0.67 -11.46 24.22
C ASP A 793 -1.61 -10.29 24.54
N TYR A 794 -1.51 -9.24 23.73
CA TYR A 794 -2.61 -8.27 23.50
C TYR A 794 -3.82 -8.90 22.76
N PHE A 795 -3.75 -10.19 22.40
CA PHE A 795 -4.73 -10.88 21.56
C PHE A 795 -6.08 -11.14 22.27
N GLY A 796 -6.09 -11.36 23.59
CA GLY A 796 -7.30 -11.74 24.33
C GLY A 796 -8.33 -10.60 24.48
N ILE A 797 -7.86 -9.38 24.74
CA ILE A 797 -8.72 -8.19 24.89
C ILE A 797 -9.41 -7.81 23.57
N PHE A 798 -8.78 -8.18 22.45
CA PHE A 798 -9.28 -8.02 21.08
C PHE A 798 -10.52 -8.87 20.76
N LEU A 799 -10.78 -9.92 21.55
CA LEU A 799 -11.98 -10.77 21.47
C LEU A 799 -13.12 -10.25 22.35
N LEU A 800 -12.80 -9.75 23.56
CA LEU A 800 -13.82 -9.33 24.54
C LEU A 800 -14.61 -8.08 24.14
N SER A 801 -14.05 -7.19 23.33
CA SER A 801 -14.80 -6.04 22.79
C SER A 801 -15.83 -6.40 21.71
N ARG A 802 -15.75 -7.60 21.10
CA ARG A 802 -16.64 -8.01 19.99
C ARG A 802 -18.06 -8.40 20.41
N ILE A 803 -18.35 -8.53 21.71
CA ILE A 803 -19.61 -9.15 22.20
C ILE A 803 -20.76 -8.13 22.37
N ARG A 804 -20.49 -6.81 22.40
CA ARG A 804 -21.55 -5.78 22.54
C ARG A 804 -21.31 -4.53 21.70
N CYS A 805 -21.63 -4.64 20.41
CA CYS A 805 -22.16 -3.54 19.60
C CYS A 805 -23.38 -4.08 18.83
N LYS A 806 -24.55 -4.01 19.46
CA LYS A 806 -25.84 -3.97 18.78
C LYS A 806 -26.27 -2.50 18.69
N TYR A 807 -26.96 -2.16 17.61
CA TYR A 807 -27.38 -0.84 17.11
C TYR A 807 -26.42 -0.22 16.10
#